data_AF-A0A2U9PG29-F1
#
_entry.id   AF-A0A2U9PG29-F1
#
_cell.length_a   1.000
_cell.length_b   1.000
_cell.length_c   1.000
_cell.angle_alpha   90.00
_cell.angle_beta   90.00
_cell.angle_gamma   90.00
#
_symmetry.space_group_name_H-M   'P 1'
#
loop_
_entity.id
_entity.type
_entity.pdbx_description
1 polymer ?
#
loop_
_entity_poly.entity_id
_entity_poly.type
_entity_poly.pdbx_seq_one_letter_code
_entity_poly.pdbx_strand_id
1 'polypeptide(L)'
;MLCQWTSLVILHYVFYILGEVEACVCSNRVKCICLGDSYKNVTQMPLKYLTIADSNIELLNHDVMKMYANSLLDIYLTNVRSLRQIDENTFEDFSKIRTISIVNAPLLTLVSPNLLKHLTSLKILKIVRTGLNHIPQFPVSNDLVMEVIDLEGNKITELSSDSIRIKVEHLFLGYNNIKIIEGRAFNGSQISKLNLRGNQELNILSEDAFNGIQDLQQIDLSDTSITHLPTLGLDSIETLLLENTFTLKTIPSIYDFKKLHTAHLTYSFHCCAFQFPEKHDPHKHAQYQSLMKQIAASCGGQDVQLPHSVVRRDFGDIYDPTNGSLFDSEVDTSTPVSVTEDYMNTPIIPAHRLQITCGNVNLKRHQVTCTPIPDALNPCEDIMGYAWLRLCVWFVISAAIVGNAAVLAVTLSRTSEKSVPRFLISHLAMADLCMAFYLLLLAVKDLQSTEVYFNYAYDWQKGYGCKVAGFVTVFASQLSIFTLGMITLERWYSIKRALYANKLTIHRTTYFILVGYVYASVMGALPMFGISSYSTTSICLPMDTRHLGSKIYVHTLLLFSSIVFAMICVCYFQIYSSLDYKTRHNKGESKIARKMALLVLINFACWAPVTFFALTAALGYPLISVTKSKILLVFFYPINSCFNPYLYALLTKHYRRDLVLTLARIGICQERAHKYRMISSGLNGNTGLHSLSSSRKQSHDDIKPRN
;
A
#
# COMPACT_ATOMS: atom_id res chain seq x y z
N MET A 1 -0.83 35.53 30.28
CA MET A 1 0.16 34.64 30.93
C MET A 1 1.37 34.30 30.05
N LEU A 2 1.29 34.22 28.71
CA LEU A 2 2.49 33.97 27.87
C LEU A 2 3.50 35.13 27.79
N CYS A 3 3.10 36.39 27.97
CA CYS A 3 4.02 37.55 27.89
C CYS A 3 5.00 37.70 29.07
N GLN A 4 4.77 37.06 30.22
CA GLN A 4 5.71 37.10 31.35
C GLN A 4 6.83 36.05 31.22
N TRP A 5 6.58 34.97 30.48
CA TRP A 5 7.56 33.91 30.24
C TRP A 5 8.56 34.27 29.16
N THR A 6 8.13 34.96 28.11
CA THR A 6 9.01 35.45 27.04
C THR A 6 10.03 36.45 27.58
N SER A 7 9.64 37.34 28.49
CA SER A 7 10.58 38.29 29.12
C SER A 7 11.62 37.60 30.01
N LEU A 8 11.29 36.48 30.67
CA LEU A 8 12.24 35.70 31.48
C LEU A 8 13.25 34.96 30.61
N VAL A 9 12.81 34.39 29.48
CA VAL A 9 13.70 33.74 28.49
C VAL A 9 14.59 34.76 27.77
N ILE A 10 14.08 35.95 27.48
CA ILE A 10 14.87 37.04 26.88
C ILE A 10 15.89 37.58 27.88
N LEU A 11 15.55 37.73 29.17
CA LEU A 11 16.54 38.02 30.22
C LEU A 11 17.60 36.91 30.30
N HIS A 12 17.19 35.64 30.21
CA HIS A 12 18.07 34.47 30.22
C HIS A 12 19.10 34.49 29.07
N TYR A 13 18.69 34.92 27.89
CA TYR A 13 19.58 35.05 26.72
C TYR A 13 20.54 36.24 26.86
N VAL A 14 20.10 37.31 27.52
CA VAL A 14 20.93 38.50 27.79
C VAL A 14 21.97 38.23 28.88
N PHE A 15 21.63 37.47 29.94
CA PHE A 15 22.59 37.06 30.97
C PHE A 15 23.59 36.00 30.47
N TYR A 16 23.18 35.11 29.55
CA TYR A 16 24.08 34.14 28.91
C TYR A 16 25.19 34.80 28.08
N ILE A 17 24.92 35.96 27.47
CA ILE A 17 25.94 36.73 26.72
C ILE A 17 26.90 37.49 27.65
N LEU A 18 26.51 37.77 28.90
CA LEU A 18 27.29 38.61 29.83
C LEU A 18 28.26 37.84 30.75
N GLY A 19 28.31 36.51 30.68
CA GLY A 19 29.38 35.73 31.32
C GLY A 19 29.45 35.78 32.86
N GLU A 20 28.42 36.31 33.52
CA GLU A 20 28.36 36.37 34.99
C GLU A 20 27.09 35.68 35.52
N VAL A 21 27.35 34.79 36.47
CA VAL A 21 26.48 34.14 37.47
C VAL A 21 25.78 32.83 37.10
N GLU A 22 26.35 31.73 37.63
CA GLU A 22 25.65 30.51 38.04
C GLU A 22 24.58 30.85 39.09
N ALA A 23 23.46 31.44 38.66
CA ALA A 23 22.38 31.86 39.56
C ALA A 23 21.16 30.94 39.44
N CYS A 24 20.58 30.59 40.58
CA CYS A 24 19.20 30.11 40.64
C CYS A 24 18.23 31.29 40.51
N VAL A 25 17.30 31.22 39.56
CA VAL A 25 16.21 32.18 39.39
C VAL A 25 14.94 31.59 39.99
N CYS A 26 14.40 32.24 41.02
CA CYS A 26 13.20 31.80 41.73
C CYS A 26 12.01 32.74 41.53
N SER A 27 10.89 32.22 41.00
CA SER A 27 9.62 32.91 40.87
C SER A 27 8.71 32.64 42.06
N ASN A 28 8.15 33.71 42.65
CA ASN A 28 7.25 33.67 43.80
C ASN A 28 7.76 32.84 45.00
N ARG A 29 9.08 32.59 45.09
CA ARG A 29 9.73 31.76 46.13
C ARG A 29 9.26 30.30 46.18
N VAL A 30 8.61 29.82 45.12
CA VAL A 30 7.97 28.48 45.06
C VAL A 30 8.47 27.67 43.86
N LYS A 31 8.91 28.33 42.79
CA LYS A 31 9.48 27.71 41.60
C LYS A 31 10.89 28.26 41.33
N CYS A 32 11.90 27.40 41.33
CA CYS A 32 13.29 27.78 41.07
C CYS A 32 13.85 27.03 39.86
N ILE A 33 14.61 27.75 39.04
CA ILE A 33 15.39 27.21 37.92
C ILE A 33 16.85 27.54 38.23
N CYS A 34 17.67 26.50 38.33
CA CYS A 34 19.05 26.57 38.74
C CYS A 34 19.95 26.08 37.62
N LEU A 35 20.89 26.91 37.21
CA LEU A 35 21.95 26.55 36.26
C LEU A 35 23.19 26.08 37.02
N GLY A 36 23.85 25.05 36.52
CA GLY A 36 25.04 24.51 37.18
C GLY A 36 24.74 23.99 38.59
N ASP A 37 25.65 24.22 39.52
CA ASP A 37 25.55 23.71 40.90
C ASP A 37 24.88 24.68 41.88
N SER A 38 24.29 25.76 41.38
CA SER A 38 23.64 26.81 42.16
C SER A 38 22.47 26.31 43.03
N TYR A 39 21.87 25.17 42.68
CA TYR A 39 20.78 24.54 43.42
C TYR A 39 21.17 24.11 44.85
N LYS A 40 22.47 23.94 45.13
CA LYS A 40 22.99 23.63 46.47
C LYS A 40 22.86 24.82 47.44
N ASN A 41 22.75 26.05 46.91
CA ASN A 41 22.75 27.29 47.69
C ASN A 41 21.34 27.86 47.95
N VAL A 42 20.27 27.19 47.53
CA VAL A 42 18.89 27.66 47.72
C VAL A 42 18.43 27.36 49.15
N THR A 43 18.81 28.21 50.10
CA THR A 43 18.42 28.06 51.51
C THR A 43 17.11 28.79 51.85
N GLN A 44 16.28 28.20 52.72
CA GLN A 44 15.16 28.82 53.47
C GLN A 44 13.83 29.14 52.74
N MET A 45 13.29 28.26 51.87
CA MET A 45 11.93 28.44 51.33
C MET A 45 11.22 27.10 51.10
N PRO A 46 9.88 26.99 51.30
CA PRO A 46 9.12 25.79 50.97
C PRO A 46 8.97 25.66 49.44
N LEU A 47 10.05 25.26 48.79
CA LEU A 47 10.13 25.12 47.34
C LEU A 47 9.22 23.98 46.87
N LYS A 48 8.35 24.24 45.88
CA LYS A 48 7.47 23.22 45.30
C LYS A 48 7.97 22.72 43.94
N TYR A 49 8.67 23.55 43.18
CA TYR A 49 9.14 23.21 41.84
C TYR A 49 10.62 23.53 41.72
N LEU A 50 11.44 22.54 41.41
CA LEU A 50 12.88 22.69 41.21
C LEU A 50 13.27 22.22 39.82
N THR A 51 13.98 23.06 39.07
CA THR A 51 14.63 22.69 37.82
C THR A 51 16.13 22.86 37.96
N ILE A 52 16.88 21.80 37.71
CA ILE A 52 18.35 21.79 37.65
C ILE A 52 18.71 21.60 36.19
N ALA A 53 19.32 22.62 35.59
CA ALA A 53 19.67 22.67 34.18
C ALA A 53 21.17 22.84 33.99
N ASP A 54 21.72 22.19 32.95
CA ASP A 54 23.10 22.39 32.50
C ASP A 54 24.14 22.19 33.63
N SER A 55 23.86 21.27 34.55
CA SER A 55 24.74 20.96 35.68
C SER A 55 25.68 19.80 35.37
N ASN A 56 26.89 19.87 35.94
CA ASN A 56 27.92 18.84 35.87
C ASN A 56 27.81 17.80 37.00
N ILE A 57 26.62 17.67 37.61
CA ILE A 57 26.38 16.65 38.63
C ILE A 57 26.63 15.24 38.10
N GLU A 58 27.47 14.47 38.79
CA GLU A 58 27.74 13.07 38.47
C GLU A 58 26.85 12.11 39.27
N LEU A 59 26.59 12.45 40.53
CA LEU A 59 25.76 11.70 41.47
C LEU A 59 24.76 12.65 42.13
N LEU A 60 23.47 12.33 42.03
CA LEU A 60 22.44 12.98 42.85
C LEU A 60 22.29 12.19 44.15
N ASN A 61 22.52 12.84 45.28
CA ASN A 61 22.52 12.20 46.60
C ASN A 61 21.45 12.76 47.55
N HIS A 62 21.09 11.99 48.58
CA HIS A 62 20.12 12.38 49.61
C HIS A 62 20.53 13.64 50.37
N ASP A 63 21.81 13.79 50.71
CA ASP A 63 22.29 14.91 51.53
C ASP A 63 21.98 16.29 50.96
N VAL A 64 22.06 16.44 49.63
CA VAL A 64 21.76 17.71 48.97
C VAL A 64 20.25 17.88 48.77
N MET A 65 19.52 16.79 48.60
CA MET A 65 18.09 16.83 48.29
C MET A 65 17.20 16.93 49.54
N LYS A 66 17.61 16.37 50.69
CA LYS A 66 16.79 16.30 51.92
C LYS A 66 16.22 17.63 52.41
N MET A 67 16.90 18.74 52.11
CA MET A 67 16.41 20.08 52.43
C MET A 67 15.08 20.45 51.74
N TYR A 68 14.75 19.78 50.64
CA TYR A 68 13.52 19.99 49.87
C TYR A 68 12.43 18.94 50.14
N ALA A 69 12.73 17.89 50.92
CA ALA A 69 11.89 16.70 51.07
C ALA A 69 10.43 17.00 51.45
N ASN A 70 10.22 17.97 52.36
CA ASN A 70 8.90 18.24 52.93
C ASN A 70 7.98 19.11 52.07
N SER A 71 8.51 19.81 51.06
CA SER A 71 7.78 20.79 50.26
C SER A 71 7.77 20.52 48.76
N LEU A 72 8.74 19.77 48.24
CA LEU A 72 8.92 19.59 46.80
C LEU A 72 7.80 18.73 46.21
N LEU A 73 7.19 19.23 45.13
CA LEU A 73 6.18 18.53 44.35
C LEU A 73 6.76 18.05 43.03
N ASP A 74 7.54 18.89 42.34
CA ASP A 74 8.11 18.55 41.05
C ASP A 74 9.61 18.83 40.99
N ILE A 75 10.36 17.87 40.45
CA ILE A 75 11.78 18.00 40.12
C ILE A 75 12.02 17.75 38.64
N TYR A 76 12.81 18.64 38.03
CA TYR A 76 13.22 18.55 36.64
C TYR A 76 14.75 18.62 36.57
N LEU A 77 15.37 17.63 35.96
CA LEU A 77 16.80 17.51 35.68
C LEU A 77 16.97 17.57 34.17
N THR A 78 17.44 18.70 33.64
CA THR A 78 17.50 18.94 32.19
C THR A 78 18.92 19.18 31.70
N ASN A 79 19.34 18.42 30.69
CA ASN A 79 20.69 18.53 30.11
C ASN A 79 21.82 18.29 31.13
N VAL A 80 21.62 17.38 32.08
CA VAL A 80 22.61 16.96 33.07
C VAL A 80 23.52 15.87 32.51
N ARG A 81 24.40 16.27 31.58
CA ARG A 81 25.15 15.33 30.73
C ARG A 81 26.11 14.40 31.49
N SER A 82 26.58 14.84 32.65
CA SER A 82 27.53 14.12 33.49
C SER A 82 26.87 13.15 34.48
N LEU A 83 25.53 13.17 34.61
CA LEU A 83 24.81 12.37 35.60
C LEU A 83 24.92 10.88 35.27
N ARG A 84 25.57 10.12 36.16
CA ARG A 84 25.79 8.67 36.02
C ARG A 84 24.83 7.85 36.88
N GLN A 85 24.54 8.33 38.08
CA GLN A 85 23.77 7.59 39.07
C GLN A 85 22.91 8.54 39.92
N ILE A 86 21.79 8.02 40.39
CA ILE A 86 20.98 8.61 41.45
C ILE A 86 21.07 7.67 42.64
N ASP A 87 21.45 8.20 43.80
CA ASP A 87 21.52 7.44 45.04
C ASP A 87 20.13 6.88 45.38
N GLU A 88 20.07 5.62 45.79
CA GLU A 88 18.80 4.93 46.03
C GLU A 88 17.92 5.57 47.11
N ASN A 89 18.52 6.29 48.06
CA ASN A 89 17.80 6.95 49.14
C ASN A 89 17.50 8.43 48.83
N THR A 90 17.86 8.93 47.65
CA THR A 90 17.72 10.36 47.28
C THR A 90 16.33 10.92 47.56
N PHE A 91 15.28 10.14 47.29
CA PHE A 91 13.89 10.55 47.46
C PHE A 91 13.16 9.83 48.60
N GLU A 92 13.87 9.26 49.58
CA GLU A 92 13.28 8.49 50.69
C GLU A 92 12.22 9.31 51.47
N ASP A 93 12.53 10.58 51.77
CA ASP A 93 11.66 11.46 52.56
C ASP A 93 10.61 12.23 51.72
N PHE A 94 10.53 12.02 50.41
CA PHE A 94 9.77 12.86 49.46
C PHE A 94 8.33 12.39 49.22
N SER A 95 7.56 12.20 50.30
CA SER A 95 6.17 11.67 50.23
C SER A 95 5.19 12.50 49.38
N LYS A 96 5.46 13.79 49.14
CA LYS A 96 4.58 14.70 48.38
C LYS A 96 4.95 14.86 46.91
N ILE A 97 6.06 14.26 46.47
CA ILE A 97 6.53 14.43 45.09
C ILE A 97 5.54 13.81 44.11
N ARG A 98 5.23 14.56 43.06
CA ARG A 98 4.27 14.22 42.00
C ARG A 98 4.98 14.01 40.67
N THR A 99 6.03 14.77 40.41
CA THR A 99 6.74 14.72 39.13
C THR A 99 8.23 14.54 39.34
N ILE A 100 8.80 13.50 38.73
CA ILE A 100 10.25 13.36 38.55
C ILE A 100 10.52 13.33 37.05
N SER A 101 11.29 14.30 36.56
CA SER A 101 11.63 14.41 35.14
C SER A 101 13.14 14.53 34.96
N ILE A 102 13.74 13.58 34.27
CA ILE A 102 15.15 13.52 33.90
C ILE A 102 15.21 13.49 32.39
N VAL A 103 15.76 14.54 31.79
CA VAL A 103 15.81 14.71 30.34
C VAL A 103 17.23 15.00 29.90
N ASN A 104 17.72 14.22 28.93
CA ASN A 104 19.05 14.36 28.35
C ASN A 104 20.17 14.12 29.36
N ALA A 105 20.23 12.90 29.90
CA ALA A 105 21.25 12.42 30.84
C ALA A 105 21.88 11.12 30.29
N PRO A 106 22.71 11.18 29.23
CA PRO A 106 23.13 10.01 28.46
C PRO A 106 24.00 9.01 29.25
N LEU A 107 24.62 9.42 30.35
CA LEU A 107 25.45 8.55 31.19
C LEU A 107 24.64 7.82 32.28
N LEU A 108 23.38 8.17 32.50
CA LEU A 108 22.50 7.50 33.46
C LEU A 108 22.00 6.20 32.83
N THR A 109 22.51 5.06 33.31
CA THR A 109 22.27 3.74 32.71
C THR A 109 21.33 2.83 33.51
N LEU A 110 21.14 3.12 34.79
CA LEU A 110 20.32 2.34 35.70
C LEU A 110 19.60 3.26 36.69
N VAL A 111 18.37 2.91 37.04
CA VAL A 111 17.61 3.52 38.13
C VAL A 111 17.27 2.44 39.15
N SER A 112 17.69 2.65 40.41
CA SER A 112 17.45 1.68 41.48
C SER A 112 15.95 1.53 41.76
N PRO A 113 15.42 0.31 41.96
CA PRO A 113 14.03 0.09 42.34
C PRO A 113 13.65 0.78 43.68
N ASN A 114 14.62 0.89 44.60
CA ASN A 114 14.44 1.52 45.91
C ASN A 114 14.09 3.01 45.80
N LEU A 115 14.48 3.67 44.71
CA LEU A 115 14.23 5.09 44.47
C LEU A 115 12.73 5.43 44.43
N LEU A 116 11.90 4.48 43.96
CA LEU A 116 10.46 4.68 43.77
C LEU A 116 9.63 4.13 44.93
N LYS A 117 10.26 3.46 45.90
CA LYS A 117 9.57 2.70 46.96
C LYS A 117 8.65 3.56 47.82
N HIS A 118 9.12 4.74 48.23
CA HIS A 118 8.44 5.63 49.18
C HIS A 118 7.60 6.73 48.51
N LEU A 119 7.50 6.72 47.17
CA LEU A 119 6.88 7.79 46.39
C LEU A 119 5.38 7.58 46.17
N THR A 120 4.59 7.65 47.23
CA THR A 120 3.14 7.33 47.19
C THR A 120 2.28 8.37 46.47
N SER A 121 2.80 9.57 46.20
CA SER A 121 2.08 10.65 45.49
C SER A 121 2.51 10.83 44.04
N LEU A 122 3.42 10.01 43.53
CA LEU A 122 4.02 10.19 42.21
C LEU A 122 2.98 9.96 41.11
N LYS A 123 2.88 10.93 40.20
CA LYS A 123 1.96 10.92 39.05
C LYS A 123 2.69 10.84 37.73
N ILE A 124 3.84 11.49 37.63
CA ILE A 124 4.59 11.61 36.39
C ILE A 124 6.05 11.22 36.63
N LEU A 125 6.51 10.19 35.91
CA LEU A 125 7.91 9.80 35.84
C LEU A 125 8.40 9.94 34.40
N LYS A 126 9.36 10.82 34.16
CA LYS A 126 10.01 10.98 32.85
C LYS A 126 11.49 10.71 32.97
N ILE A 127 12.01 9.78 32.19
CA ILE A 127 13.44 9.47 32.07
C ILE A 127 13.71 9.37 30.57
N VAL A 128 13.98 10.51 29.94
CA VAL A 128 13.96 10.66 28.48
C VAL A 128 15.35 10.98 27.96
N ARG A 129 15.78 10.32 26.87
CA ARG A 129 17.12 10.47 26.29
C ARG A 129 18.24 10.25 27.32
N THR A 130 18.20 9.09 27.97
CA THR A 130 19.25 8.63 28.89
C THR A 130 19.93 7.36 28.37
N GLY A 131 20.89 6.82 29.11
CA GLY A 131 21.58 5.57 28.79
C GLY A 131 20.86 4.31 29.32
N LEU A 132 19.60 4.42 29.72
CA LEU A 132 18.87 3.36 30.40
C LEU A 132 18.70 2.12 29.49
N ASN A 133 19.19 0.96 29.94
CA ASN A 133 19.16 -0.29 29.17
C ASN A 133 18.01 -1.24 29.56
N HIS A 134 17.38 -1.02 30.71
CA HIS A 134 16.27 -1.84 31.22
C HIS A 134 15.19 -0.95 31.81
N ILE A 135 13.95 -1.42 31.83
CA ILE A 135 12.85 -0.70 32.49
C ILE A 135 13.12 -0.62 34.00
N PRO A 136 12.90 0.54 34.65
CA PRO A 136 13.01 0.64 36.11
C PRO A 136 11.97 -0.27 36.77
N GLN A 137 12.37 -1.06 37.75
CA GLN A 137 11.41 -1.91 38.46
C GLN A 137 10.54 -1.06 39.40
N PHE A 138 9.23 -1.27 39.34
CA PHE A 138 8.28 -0.60 40.20
C PHE A 138 7.91 -1.53 41.38
N PRO A 139 7.78 -1.00 42.61
CA PRO A 139 7.38 -1.78 43.77
C PRO A 139 5.97 -2.38 43.57
N VAL A 140 5.86 -3.71 43.66
CA VAL A 140 4.61 -4.47 43.44
C VAL A 140 3.51 -4.14 44.46
N SER A 141 3.88 -3.64 45.64
CA SER A 141 2.99 -3.38 46.78
C SER A 141 2.32 -2.00 46.77
N ASN A 142 2.64 -1.12 45.81
CA ASN A 142 2.05 0.20 45.75
C ASN A 142 0.84 0.18 44.79
N ASP A 143 -0.37 0.42 45.30
CA ASP A 143 -1.58 0.74 44.51
C ASP A 143 -1.47 2.14 43.84
N LEU A 144 -0.26 2.56 43.51
CA LEU A 144 0.05 3.84 42.92
C LEU A 144 -0.45 3.85 41.47
N VAL A 145 -1.46 4.68 41.21
CA VAL A 145 -1.93 4.98 39.86
C VAL A 145 -1.24 6.23 39.35
N MET A 146 -0.35 6.04 38.38
CA MET A 146 0.39 7.11 37.70
C MET A 146 -0.38 7.62 36.47
N GLU A 147 -0.16 8.87 36.11
CA GLU A 147 -0.70 9.46 34.88
C GLU A 147 0.25 9.16 33.71
N VAL A 148 1.56 9.37 33.89
CA VAL A 148 2.52 9.23 32.79
C VAL A 148 3.81 8.56 33.27
N ILE A 149 4.22 7.53 32.54
CA ILE A 149 5.59 7.02 32.55
C ILE A 149 6.18 7.21 31.15
N ASP A 150 7.22 8.03 31.05
CA ASP A 150 7.87 8.37 29.80
C ASP A 150 9.34 7.93 29.83
N LEU A 151 9.64 6.86 29.09
CA LEU A 151 10.98 6.28 28.95
C LEU A 151 11.45 6.38 27.49
N GLU A 152 11.03 7.42 26.77
CA GLU A 152 11.35 7.61 25.37
C GLU A 152 12.85 7.91 25.13
N GLY A 153 13.40 7.38 24.03
CA GLY A 153 14.76 7.73 23.58
C GLY A 153 15.89 7.13 24.42
N ASN A 154 15.64 6.05 25.16
CA ASN A 154 16.67 5.31 25.91
C ASN A 154 17.28 4.17 25.07
N LYS A 155 17.88 3.18 25.74
CA LYS A 155 18.63 2.06 25.15
C LYS A 155 18.04 0.70 25.53
N ILE A 156 16.76 0.66 25.86
CA ILE A 156 16.07 -0.58 26.25
C ILE A 156 16.00 -1.52 25.05
N THR A 157 16.42 -2.78 25.22
CA THR A 157 16.53 -3.76 24.12
C THR A 157 15.49 -4.88 24.15
N GLU A 158 14.95 -5.21 25.32
CA GLU A 158 14.03 -6.34 25.50
C GLU A 158 13.01 -6.04 26.59
N LEU A 159 11.79 -6.56 26.42
CA LEU A 159 10.75 -6.59 27.43
C LEU A 159 10.50 -8.04 27.82
N SER A 160 11.08 -8.46 28.95
CA SER A 160 10.99 -9.84 29.43
C SER A 160 9.62 -10.18 30.02
N SER A 161 9.30 -11.46 30.14
CA SER A 161 8.06 -11.93 30.78
C SER A 161 7.88 -11.36 32.18
N ASP A 162 6.66 -10.89 32.48
CA ASP A 162 6.26 -10.34 33.78
C ASP A 162 7.14 -9.17 34.29
N SER A 163 7.92 -8.53 33.41
CA SER A 163 8.85 -7.45 33.79
C SER A 163 8.16 -6.11 34.07
N ILE A 164 6.96 -5.89 33.52
CA ILE A 164 6.20 -4.66 33.68
C ILE A 164 4.90 -4.97 34.42
N ARG A 165 4.79 -4.46 35.65
CA ARG A 165 3.59 -4.53 36.50
C ARG A 165 3.29 -3.16 37.10
N ILE A 166 2.56 -2.33 36.34
CA ILE A 166 2.27 -0.93 36.69
C ILE A 166 0.82 -0.55 36.41
N LYS A 167 0.31 0.43 37.15
CA LYS A 167 -0.99 1.08 36.89
C LYS A 167 -0.73 2.50 36.38
N VAL A 168 -0.91 2.74 35.08
CA VAL A 168 -0.58 4.02 34.44
C VAL A 168 -1.54 4.39 33.31
N GLU A 169 -1.87 5.67 33.15
CA GLU A 169 -2.69 6.11 32.01
C GLU A 169 -1.88 6.08 30.69
N HIS A 170 -0.64 6.58 30.70
CA HIS A 170 0.23 6.63 29.52
C HIS A 170 1.61 6.03 29.78
N LEU A 171 1.96 4.99 29.02
CA LEU A 171 3.31 4.41 28.99
C LEU A 171 3.98 4.69 27.63
N PHE A 172 5.04 5.50 27.65
CA PHE A 172 5.86 5.78 26.47
C PHE A 172 7.19 5.02 26.54
N LEU A 173 7.36 4.10 25.59
CA LEU A 173 8.57 3.31 25.34
C LEU A 173 9.11 3.57 23.93
N GLY A 174 8.73 4.69 23.33
CA GLY A 174 9.11 5.05 21.96
C GLY A 174 10.61 5.29 21.79
N TYR A 175 11.10 5.17 20.55
CA TYR A 175 12.47 5.46 20.13
C TYR A 175 13.56 4.82 21.02
N ASN A 176 13.29 3.62 21.54
CA ASN A 176 14.26 2.77 22.21
C ASN A 176 14.93 1.83 21.19
N ASN A 177 15.61 0.79 21.68
CA ASN A 177 16.26 -0.25 20.88
C ASN A 177 15.56 -1.60 21.04
N ILE A 178 14.25 -1.61 21.35
CA ILE A 178 13.52 -2.84 21.69
C ILE A 178 13.47 -3.74 20.46
N LYS A 179 13.88 -4.99 20.62
CA LYS A 179 13.89 -6.03 19.56
C LYS A 179 12.88 -7.13 19.82
N ILE A 180 12.67 -7.46 21.09
CA ILE A 180 11.90 -8.61 21.56
C ILE A 180 10.92 -8.16 22.65
N ILE A 181 9.66 -8.57 22.53
CA ILE A 181 8.68 -8.54 23.62
C ILE A 181 8.24 -9.98 23.87
N GLU A 182 8.64 -10.51 25.03
CA GLU A 182 8.33 -11.86 25.46
C GLU A 182 6.85 -12.02 25.87
N GLY A 183 6.42 -13.27 26.06
CA GLY A 183 5.05 -13.56 26.48
C GLY A 183 4.74 -12.95 27.85
N ARG A 184 3.53 -12.41 28.00
CA ARG A 184 3.04 -11.82 29.27
C ARG A 184 3.94 -10.72 29.83
N ALA A 185 4.63 -9.96 28.98
CA ALA A 185 5.54 -8.89 29.42
C ALA A 185 4.84 -7.83 30.29
N PHE A 186 3.55 -7.58 30.05
CA PHE A 186 2.72 -6.58 30.75
C PHE A 186 1.71 -7.18 31.73
N ASN A 187 1.90 -8.44 32.14
CA ASN A 187 0.91 -9.16 32.92
C ASN A 187 0.66 -8.55 34.32
N GLY A 188 -0.62 -8.24 34.60
CA GLY A 188 -1.04 -7.57 35.82
C GLY A 188 -0.86 -6.05 35.78
N SER A 189 -0.53 -5.48 34.61
CA SER A 189 -0.52 -4.03 34.41
C SER A 189 -1.89 -3.50 33.99
N GLN A 190 -2.20 -2.28 34.42
CA GLN A 190 -3.36 -1.51 33.98
C GLN A 190 -2.84 -0.30 33.20
N ILE A 191 -2.94 -0.34 31.87
CA ILE A 191 -2.32 0.67 30.98
C ILE A 191 -3.38 1.13 29.99
N SER A 192 -3.73 2.43 29.98
CA SER A 192 -4.68 2.97 29.00
C SER A 192 -4.04 3.16 27.61
N LYS A 193 -2.86 3.77 27.54
CA LYS A 193 -2.15 4.01 26.27
C LYS A 193 -0.71 3.50 26.33
N LEU A 194 -0.39 2.62 25.38
CA LEU A 194 0.94 2.04 25.20
C LEU A 194 1.58 2.55 23.91
N ASN A 195 2.72 3.23 24.01
CA ASN A 195 3.49 3.67 22.86
C ASN A 195 4.82 2.91 22.78
N LEU A 196 5.02 2.19 21.68
CA LEU A 196 6.24 1.46 21.30
C LEU A 196 6.82 1.99 19.99
N ARG A 197 6.41 3.19 19.56
CA ARG A 197 6.73 3.77 18.26
C ARG A 197 8.24 3.94 18.06
N GLY A 198 8.74 3.70 16.86
CA GLY A 198 10.14 3.99 16.51
C GLY A 198 11.16 2.98 17.03
N ASN A 199 10.72 1.87 17.64
CA ASN A 199 11.58 0.71 17.90
C ASN A 199 11.79 -0.07 16.60
N GLN A 200 12.69 0.44 15.74
CA GLN A 200 12.84 -0.04 14.35
C GLN A 200 13.28 -1.51 14.24
N GLU A 201 13.97 -2.05 15.25
CA GLU A 201 14.43 -3.44 15.28
C GLU A 201 13.41 -4.41 15.92
N LEU A 202 12.26 -3.91 16.42
CA LEU A 202 11.22 -4.75 17.01
C LEU A 202 10.59 -5.64 15.94
N ASN A 203 10.89 -6.94 15.97
CA ASN A 203 10.41 -7.92 14.99
C ASN A 203 9.89 -9.22 15.63
N ILE A 204 10.29 -9.51 16.87
CA ILE A 204 9.88 -10.70 17.63
C ILE A 204 8.88 -10.26 18.69
N LEU A 205 7.63 -10.68 18.50
CA LEU A 205 6.52 -10.45 19.40
C LEU A 205 5.93 -11.82 19.76
N SER A 206 5.77 -12.13 21.04
CA SER A 206 5.09 -13.37 21.44
C SER A 206 3.58 -13.31 21.14
N GLU A 207 2.96 -14.45 20.86
CA GLU A 207 1.50 -14.57 20.65
C GLU A 207 0.67 -14.08 21.85
N ASP A 208 1.26 -14.16 23.05
CA ASP A 208 0.68 -13.72 24.32
C ASP A 208 1.42 -12.49 24.92
N ALA A 209 2.11 -11.70 24.11
CA ALA A 209 2.92 -10.55 24.57
C ALA A 209 2.10 -9.53 25.40
N PHE A 210 0.88 -9.23 24.96
CA PHE A 210 -0.03 -8.28 25.64
C PHE A 210 -1.02 -8.98 26.58
N ASN A 211 -0.91 -10.30 26.78
CA ASN A 211 -1.81 -11.02 27.64
C ASN A 211 -1.67 -10.57 29.11
N GLY A 212 -2.80 -10.34 29.77
CA GLY A 212 -2.84 -9.88 31.17
C GLY A 212 -2.74 -8.36 31.35
N ILE A 213 -2.71 -7.57 30.27
CA ILE A 213 -2.89 -6.12 30.32
C ILE A 213 -4.37 -5.78 30.54
N GLN A 214 -4.66 -4.77 31.36
CA GLN A 214 -6.00 -4.29 31.66
C GLN A 214 -6.19 -2.85 31.17
N ASP A 215 -7.40 -2.53 30.74
CA ASP A 215 -7.83 -1.18 30.29
C ASP A 215 -7.08 -0.57 29.10
N LEU A 216 -6.43 -1.40 28.27
CA LEU A 216 -5.74 -0.91 27.08
C LEU A 216 -6.74 -0.36 26.06
N GLN A 217 -6.68 0.96 25.84
CA GLN A 217 -7.50 1.70 24.90
C GLN A 217 -6.74 2.07 23.63
N GLN A 218 -5.44 2.35 23.74
CA GLN A 218 -4.61 2.73 22.59
C GLN A 218 -3.28 2.01 22.58
N ILE A 219 -2.90 1.50 21.41
CA ILE A 219 -1.57 0.96 21.16
C ILE A 219 -0.94 1.60 19.92
N ASP A 220 0.31 2.05 20.06
CA ASP A 220 1.13 2.59 18.97
C ASP A 220 2.36 1.71 18.74
N LEU A 221 2.36 1.02 17.61
CA LEU A 221 3.44 0.18 17.09
C LEU A 221 4.00 0.76 15.79
N SER A 222 3.78 2.05 15.51
CA SER A 222 4.25 2.72 14.30
C SER A 222 5.78 2.73 14.22
N ASP A 223 6.33 2.79 13.01
CA ASP A 223 7.78 2.80 12.76
C ASP A 223 8.54 1.60 13.40
N THR A 224 7.88 0.43 13.45
CA THR A 224 8.48 -0.85 13.89
C THR A 224 8.58 -1.87 12.75
N SER A 225 9.30 -2.96 12.99
CA SER A 225 9.51 -4.05 12.02
C SER A 225 8.72 -5.33 12.36
N ILE A 226 7.57 -5.20 13.02
CA ILE A 226 6.74 -6.35 13.40
C ILE A 226 6.21 -7.09 12.16
N THR A 227 6.15 -8.40 12.24
CA THR A 227 5.70 -9.27 11.13
C THR A 227 4.27 -9.77 11.32
N HIS A 228 3.81 -9.83 12.57
CA HIS A 228 2.47 -10.23 12.97
C HIS A 228 2.04 -9.38 14.18
N LEU A 229 0.72 -9.25 14.39
CA LEU A 229 0.14 -8.56 15.52
C LEU A 229 -0.65 -9.59 16.36
N PRO A 230 -0.18 -9.96 17.57
CA PRO A 230 -0.92 -10.81 18.49
C PRO A 230 -2.16 -10.07 18.98
N THR A 231 -3.28 -10.77 19.09
CA THR A 231 -4.57 -10.16 19.47
C THR A 231 -4.97 -10.45 20.91
N LEU A 232 -4.29 -11.37 21.59
CA LEU A 232 -4.53 -11.67 23.00
C LEU A 232 -4.19 -10.46 23.88
N GLY A 233 -5.18 -9.95 24.59
CA GLY A 233 -5.06 -8.73 25.41
C GLY A 233 -5.32 -7.42 24.65
N LEU A 234 -5.71 -7.47 23.38
CA LEU A 234 -6.04 -6.30 22.56
C LEU A 234 -7.54 -6.13 22.30
N ASP A 235 -8.41 -6.82 23.03
CA ASP A 235 -9.86 -6.83 22.74
C ASP A 235 -10.57 -5.53 23.12
N SER A 236 -10.04 -4.81 24.12
CA SER A 236 -10.56 -3.53 24.60
C SER A 236 -10.06 -2.30 23.85
N ILE A 237 -9.11 -2.43 22.91
CA ILE A 237 -8.51 -1.26 22.26
C ILE A 237 -9.52 -0.51 21.40
N GLU A 238 -9.46 0.82 21.47
CA GLU A 238 -10.25 1.76 20.69
C GLU A 238 -9.45 2.35 19.53
N THR A 239 -8.13 2.51 19.71
CA THR A 239 -7.22 3.10 18.72
C THR A 239 -5.99 2.24 18.46
N LEU A 240 -5.78 1.86 17.20
CA LEU A 240 -4.63 1.09 16.74
C LEU A 240 -3.77 1.92 15.78
N LEU A 241 -2.50 2.16 16.13
CA LEU A 241 -1.54 2.88 15.29
C LEU A 241 -0.42 1.93 14.84
N LEU A 242 -0.29 1.80 13.52
CA LEU A 242 0.61 0.91 12.78
C LEU A 242 1.14 1.62 11.53
N GLU A 243 1.46 2.91 11.64
CA GLU A 243 2.02 3.67 10.51
C GLU A 243 3.47 3.23 10.23
N ASN A 244 3.89 3.18 8.96
CA ASN A 244 5.24 2.79 8.54
C ASN A 244 5.72 1.40 9.02
N THR A 245 4.81 0.45 9.27
CA THR A 245 5.07 -0.96 9.62
C THR A 245 5.07 -1.87 8.39
N PHE A 246 5.99 -1.63 7.45
CA PHE A 246 5.99 -2.29 6.12
C PHE A 246 6.25 -3.81 6.13
N THR A 247 6.69 -4.35 7.26
CA THR A 247 6.91 -5.80 7.47
C THR A 247 5.63 -6.53 7.84
N LEU A 248 4.60 -5.82 8.32
CA LEU A 248 3.30 -6.39 8.67
C LEU A 248 2.46 -6.59 7.39
N LYS A 249 2.50 -7.81 6.86
CA LYS A 249 1.87 -8.12 5.57
C LYS A 249 0.36 -8.28 5.68
N THR A 250 -0.11 -8.88 6.77
CA THR A 250 -1.52 -9.23 7.01
C THR A 250 -1.98 -8.63 8.32
N ILE A 251 -3.21 -8.12 8.35
CA ILE A 251 -3.88 -7.74 9.59
C ILE A 251 -4.57 -8.97 10.19
N PRO A 252 -4.55 -9.18 11.51
CA PRO A 252 -5.32 -10.25 12.14
C PRO A 252 -6.81 -10.02 11.97
N SER A 253 -7.61 -11.03 12.32
CA SER A 253 -9.06 -10.94 12.26
C SER A 253 -9.56 -9.72 13.01
N ILE A 254 -10.30 -8.89 12.29
CA ILE A 254 -10.92 -7.72 12.90
C ILE A 254 -11.87 -8.08 14.04
N TYR A 255 -12.42 -9.31 14.10
CA TYR A 255 -13.28 -9.75 15.20
C TYR A 255 -12.58 -9.83 16.55
N ASP A 256 -11.25 -9.85 16.57
CA ASP A 256 -10.49 -9.90 17.80
C ASP A 256 -10.43 -8.53 18.49
N PHE A 257 -10.67 -7.45 17.72
CA PHE A 257 -10.79 -6.09 18.25
C PHE A 257 -12.26 -5.73 18.48
N LYS A 258 -12.74 -5.87 19.72
CA LYS A 258 -14.16 -5.72 20.06
C LYS A 258 -14.60 -4.26 20.15
N LYS A 259 -13.72 -3.38 20.66
CA LYS A 259 -14.01 -1.96 20.93
C LYS A 259 -13.31 -0.99 19.96
N LEU A 260 -12.73 -1.48 18.86
CA LEU A 260 -11.95 -0.64 17.96
C LEU A 260 -12.81 0.41 17.24
N HIS A 261 -12.37 1.65 17.28
CA HIS A 261 -13.00 2.80 16.61
C HIS A 261 -12.11 3.41 15.54
N THR A 262 -10.80 3.47 15.78
CA THR A 262 -9.84 4.15 14.90
C THR A 262 -8.64 3.25 14.60
N ALA A 263 -8.28 3.13 13.32
CA ALA A 263 -7.10 2.40 12.87
C ALA A 263 -6.27 3.25 11.90
N HIS A 264 -5.01 3.51 12.24
CA HIS A 264 -4.03 4.13 11.37
C HIS A 264 -3.01 3.06 10.96
N LEU A 265 -3.07 2.62 9.71
CA LEU A 265 -2.35 1.48 9.20
C LEU A 265 -1.34 1.90 8.12
N THR A 266 -0.48 0.98 7.71
CA THR A 266 0.50 1.23 6.64
C THR A 266 -0.08 1.00 5.24
N TYR A 267 -0.87 -0.05 5.09
CA TYR A 267 -1.41 -0.47 3.80
C TYR A 267 -2.90 -0.18 3.70
N SER A 268 -3.32 0.47 2.61
CA SER A 268 -4.73 0.82 2.38
C SER A 268 -5.63 -0.41 2.26
N PHE A 269 -5.11 -1.53 1.75
CA PHE A 269 -5.88 -2.78 1.62
C PHE A 269 -6.17 -3.45 2.99
N HIS A 270 -5.44 -3.12 4.06
CA HIS A 270 -5.82 -3.58 5.40
C HIS A 270 -7.12 -2.94 5.88
N CYS A 271 -7.40 -1.70 5.47
CA CYS A 271 -8.67 -1.04 5.78
C CYS A 271 -9.88 -1.73 5.12
N CYS A 272 -9.67 -2.49 4.05
CA CYS A 272 -10.72 -3.26 3.40
C CYS A 272 -11.29 -4.37 4.31
N ALA A 273 -10.52 -4.85 5.28
CA ALA A 273 -10.99 -5.83 6.25
C ALA A 273 -12.18 -5.30 7.06
N PHE A 274 -12.16 -4.01 7.44
CA PHE A 274 -13.26 -3.37 8.16
C PHE A 274 -14.48 -3.08 7.29
N GLN A 275 -14.29 -2.85 5.99
CA GLN A 275 -15.39 -2.62 5.06
C GLN A 275 -16.07 -3.92 4.62
N PHE A 276 -15.31 -5.01 4.50
CA PHE A 276 -15.78 -6.32 4.04
C PHE A 276 -15.41 -7.43 5.03
N PRO A 277 -15.96 -7.41 6.26
CA PRO A 277 -15.62 -8.36 7.32
C PRO A 277 -15.88 -9.82 6.93
N GLU A 278 -16.94 -10.07 6.16
CA GLU A 278 -17.33 -11.41 5.69
C GLU A 278 -16.30 -12.05 4.74
N LYS A 279 -15.58 -11.22 3.98
CA LYS A 279 -14.55 -11.65 3.03
C LYS A 279 -13.19 -11.78 3.70
N HIS A 280 -12.94 -10.98 4.73
CA HIS A 280 -11.68 -10.98 5.44
C HIS A 280 -11.47 -12.28 6.23
N ASP A 281 -12.44 -12.64 7.08
CA ASP A 281 -12.45 -13.89 7.83
C ASP A 281 -13.87 -14.50 7.81
N PRO A 282 -14.19 -15.33 6.80
CA PRO A 282 -15.51 -15.94 6.66
C PRO A 282 -15.90 -16.82 7.85
N HIS A 283 -14.91 -17.48 8.48
CA HIS A 283 -15.15 -18.41 9.58
C HIS A 283 -15.54 -17.64 10.85
N LYS A 284 -14.75 -16.65 11.27
CA LYS A 284 -15.10 -15.80 12.42
C LYS A 284 -16.33 -14.94 12.15
N HIS A 285 -16.57 -14.53 10.89
CA HIS A 285 -17.81 -13.87 10.51
C HIS A 285 -19.04 -14.76 10.74
N ALA A 286 -18.98 -16.03 10.32
CA ALA A 286 -20.07 -16.98 10.54
C ALA A 286 -20.31 -17.25 12.04
N GLN A 287 -19.23 -17.38 12.83
CA GLN A 287 -19.30 -17.51 14.28
C GLN A 287 -19.98 -16.29 14.91
N TYR A 288 -19.52 -15.08 14.56
CA TYR A 288 -20.12 -13.83 15.01
C TYR A 288 -21.60 -13.74 14.66
N GLN A 289 -21.98 -14.06 13.43
CA GLN A 289 -23.39 -14.08 13.02
C GLN A 289 -24.22 -15.09 13.83
N SER A 290 -23.67 -16.29 14.09
CA SER A 290 -24.36 -17.31 14.87
C SER A 290 -24.58 -16.86 16.31
N LEU A 291 -23.56 -16.24 16.93
CA LEU A 291 -23.64 -15.68 18.27
C LEU A 291 -24.66 -14.54 18.33
N MET A 292 -24.64 -13.63 17.36
CA MET A 292 -25.58 -12.52 17.29
C MET A 292 -27.03 -13.01 17.12
N LYS A 293 -27.25 -14.09 16.36
CA LYS A 293 -28.57 -14.74 16.27
C LYS A 293 -28.99 -15.38 17.60
N GLN A 294 -28.06 -16.00 18.34
CA GLN A 294 -28.34 -16.57 19.66
C GLN A 294 -28.72 -15.47 20.66
N ILE A 295 -27.98 -14.35 20.68
CA ILE A 295 -28.28 -13.20 21.54
C ILE A 295 -29.65 -12.61 21.18
N ALA A 296 -29.94 -12.41 19.89
CA ALA A 296 -31.24 -11.92 19.44
C ALA A 296 -32.40 -12.88 19.79
N ALA A 297 -32.18 -14.18 19.66
CA ALA A 297 -33.17 -15.20 20.06
C ALA A 297 -33.39 -15.23 21.57
N SER A 298 -32.33 -15.04 22.36
CA SER A 298 -32.41 -14.93 23.83
C SER A 298 -33.17 -13.68 24.27
N CYS A 299 -33.22 -12.63 23.45
CA CYS A 299 -34.06 -11.46 23.69
C CYS A 299 -35.53 -11.63 23.23
N GLY A 300 -35.89 -12.78 22.63
CA GLY A 300 -37.23 -13.09 22.13
C GLY A 300 -37.99 -14.17 22.91
N GLY A 301 -37.38 -14.81 23.92
CA GLY A 301 -38.00 -15.89 24.69
C GLY A 301 -37.28 -16.15 26.01
N GLN A 302 -38.04 -16.59 27.03
CA GLN A 302 -37.58 -16.83 28.40
C GLN A 302 -36.27 -17.66 28.50
N ASP A 303 -35.45 -17.27 29.47
CA ASP A 303 -34.20 -17.86 30.00
C ASP A 303 -33.70 -19.15 29.33
N VAL A 304 -32.56 -19.05 28.63
CA VAL A 304 -31.79 -20.21 28.15
C VAL A 304 -30.34 -20.11 28.62
N GLN A 305 -29.83 -21.20 29.22
CA GLN A 305 -28.42 -21.36 29.60
C GLN A 305 -27.52 -21.50 28.37
N LEU A 306 -26.61 -20.54 28.16
CA LEU A 306 -25.52 -20.65 27.18
C LEU A 306 -24.44 -21.62 27.72
N PRO A 307 -23.95 -22.59 26.91
CA PRO A 307 -22.85 -23.46 27.32
C PRO A 307 -21.57 -22.67 27.63
N HIS A 308 -20.94 -22.97 28.78
CA HIS A 308 -19.72 -22.35 29.30
C HIS A 308 -18.52 -22.29 28.32
N SER A 309 -18.53 -23.09 27.24
CA SER A 309 -17.46 -23.11 26.24
C SER A 309 -17.48 -21.91 25.27
N VAL A 310 -18.59 -21.19 25.15
CA VAL A 310 -18.75 -20.07 24.19
C VAL A 310 -18.42 -18.72 24.82
N VAL A 311 -18.75 -18.54 26.11
CA VAL A 311 -18.66 -17.23 26.78
C VAL A 311 -17.24 -16.88 27.21
N ARG A 312 -16.40 -17.88 27.54
CA ARG A 312 -15.06 -17.63 28.10
C ARG A 312 -13.97 -17.27 27.07
N ARG A 313 -14.24 -17.40 25.77
CA ARG A 313 -13.25 -17.08 24.71
C ARG A 313 -13.58 -15.82 23.92
N ASP A 314 -14.86 -15.48 23.73
CA ASP A 314 -15.19 -14.64 22.58
C ASP A 314 -15.72 -13.23 22.89
N PHE A 315 -16.29 -12.90 24.06
CA PHE A 315 -16.88 -11.56 24.23
C PHE A 315 -16.72 -10.98 25.63
N GLY A 316 -16.07 -9.81 25.68
CA GLY A 316 -16.19 -8.85 26.77
C GLY A 316 -17.37 -7.93 26.48
N ASP A 317 -18.06 -7.53 27.54
CA ASP A 317 -19.16 -6.57 27.72
C ASP A 317 -19.96 -6.08 26.50
N ILE A 318 -21.26 -6.41 26.52
CA ILE A 318 -22.28 -5.93 25.59
C ILE A 318 -22.64 -4.47 25.95
N TYR A 319 -22.54 -3.55 24.98
CA TYR A 319 -22.77 -2.11 25.14
C TYR A 319 -24.23 -1.70 24.85
N ASP A 320 -24.83 -0.88 25.71
CA ASP A 320 -26.15 -0.23 25.53
C ASP A 320 -25.97 1.19 24.93
N PRO A 321 -26.56 1.50 23.76
CA PRO A 321 -26.32 2.76 23.06
C PRO A 321 -27.17 3.95 23.56
N THR A 322 -27.97 3.80 24.62
CA THR A 322 -28.96 4.84 24.97
C THR A 322 -28.60 5.77 26.12
N ASN A 323 -27.70 5.39 27.04
CA ASN A 323 -27.25 6.28 28.12
C ASN A 323 -25.75 6.07 28.37
N GLY A 324 -24.94 7.11 28.16
CA GLY A 324 -23.49 7.08 28.34
C GLY A 324 -23.02 6.95 29.80
N SER A 325 -23.37 5.86 30.47
CA SER A 325 -22.84 5.47 31.78
C SER A 325 -22.22 4.07 31.71
N LEU A 326 -20.95 3.99 32.09
CA LEU A 326 -20.28 2.74 32.49
C LEU A 326 -21.11 2.09 33.61
N PHE A 327 -21.42 0.79 33.50
CA PHE A 327 -21.87 0.04 34.68
C PHE A 327 -20.63 -0.26 35.54
N ASP A 328 -20.38 0.60 36.53
CA ASP A 328 -19.49 0.25 37.65
C ASP A 328 -20.21 -0.82 38.48
N SER A 329 -19.58 -1.97 38.66
CA SER A 329 -20.07 -2.99 39.60
C SER A 329 -19.50 -2.68 40.98
N GLU A 330 -20.20 -1.87 41.77
CA GLU A 330 -19.95 -1.77 43.21
C GLU A 330 -20.26 -3.12 43.87
N VAL A 331 -19.25 -3.63 44.57
CA VAL A 331 -19.30 -4.83 45.42
C VAL A 331 -19.96 -4.45 46.73
N ASP A 332 -21.08 -5.11 47.08
CA ASP A 332 -21.62 -5.05 48.43
C ASP A 332 -21.39 -6.40 49.15
N THR A 333 -20.36 -6.40 50.00
CA THR A 333 -20.01 -7.52 50.89
C THR A 333 -20.93 -7.53 52.11
N SER A 334 -21.90 -8.45 52.16
CA SER A 334 -22.45 -8.87 53.45
C SER A 334 -23.04 -10.29 53.42
N THR A 335 -22.28 -11.22 54.00
CA THR A 335 -22.67 -12.26 54.99
C THR A 335 -22.08 -13.66 54.75
N PRO A 336 -21.72 -14.39 55.82
CA PRO A 336 -20.68 -15.41 55.79
C PRO A 336 -21.25 -16.82 56.01
N VAL A 337 -20.82 -17.85 55.26
CA VAL A 337 -21.08 -19.25 55.68
C VAL A 337 -19.90 -20.20 55.38
N SER A 338 -19.47 -20.78 56.50
CA SER A 338 -18.57 -21.88 56.88
C SER A 338 -17.96 -22.84 55.85
N VAL A 339 -16.65 -23.04 56.05
CA VAL A 339 -15.76 -24.07 55.48
C VAL A 339 -15.91 -25.39 56.25
N THR A 340 -16.00 -26.52 55.52
CA THR A 340 -15.46 -27.81 55.97
C THR A 340 -14.65 -28.43 54.83
N GLU A 341 -13.48 -28.96 55.16
CA GLU A 341 -12.41 -29.42 54.27
C GLU A 341 -12.68 -30.83 53.70
N ASP A 342 -12.42 -31.04 52.40
CA ASP A 342 -11.62 -32.18 51.92
C ASP A 342 -11.16 -32.03 50.45
N TYR A 343 -9.96 -32.56 50.17
CA TYR A 343 -9.01 -32.27 49.08
C TYR A 343 -9.42 -32.52 47.60
N MET A 344 -9.25 -31.51 46.73
CA MET A 344 -8.51 -31.48 45.43
C MET A 344 -9.04 -30.34 44.52
N ASN A 345 -8.21 -29.31 44.31
CA ASN A 345 -8.57 -27.98 43.81
C ASN A 345 -8.79 -27.87 42.29
N THR A 346 -10.02 -27.57 41.88
CA THR A 346 -10.32 -26.58 40.83
C THR A 346 -10.99 -25.38 41.49
N PRO A 347 -10.59 -24.12 41.24
CA PRO A 347 -11.29 -22.99 41.84
C PRO A 347 -12.70 -22.89 41.23
N ILE A 348 -13.71 -23.25 42.03
CA ILE A 348 -15.13 -23.02 41.76
C ILE A 348 -15.36 -21.53 42.00
N ILE A 349 -15.29 -20.73 40.93
CA ILE A 349 -15.71 -19.32 40.93
C ILE A 349 -17.24 -19.32 40.84
N PRO A 350 -17.97 -18.55 41.68
CA PRO A 350 -19.43 -18.55 41.68
C PRO A 350 -19.97 -18.10 40.31
N ALA A 351 -21.04 -18.76 39.86
CA ALA A 351 -21.68 -18.51 38.58
C ALA A 351 -22.19 -17.06 38.51
N HIS A 352 -21.49 -16.19 37.81
CA HIS A 352 -22.01 -14.87 37.46
C HIS A 352 -23.18 -15.03 36.49
N ARG A 353 -24.39 -14.71 36.95
CA ARG A 353 -25.57 -14.50 36.10
C ARG A 353 -25.30 -13.28 35.22
N LEU A 354 -25.10 -13.48 33.91
CA LEU A 354 -25.13 -12.38 32.96
C LEU A 354 -26.59 -11.91 32.83
N GLN A 355 -26.92 -10.76 33.40
CA GLN A 355 -28.26 -10.19 33.29
C GLN A 355 -28.34 -9.41 31.98
N ILE A 356 -28.95 -10.00 30.95
CA ILE A 356 -29.11 -9.38 29.63
C ILE A 356 -30.35 -8.49 29.66
N THR A 357 -30.19 -7.17 29.68
CA THR A 357 -31.27 -6.20 29.49
C THR A 357 -31.53 -5.99 28.00
N CYS A 358 -32.64 -6.53 27.48
CA CYS A 358 -32.97 -6.41 26.07
C CYS A 358 -33.65 -5.07 25.76
N GLY A 359 -32.90 -4.14 25.16
CA GLY A 359 -33.41 -2.94 24.50
C GLY A 359 -33.68 -3.16 23.01
N ASN A 360 -33.94 -2.08 22.26
CA ASN A 360 -34.07 -2.14 20.79
C ASN A 360 -32.68 -2.36 20.17
N VAL A 361 -32.24 -3.62 20.09
CA VAL A 361 -30.87 -3.99 19.72
C VAL A 361 -30.61 -3.67 18.25
N ASN A 362 -29.84 -2.60 18.00
CA ASN A 362 -29.27 -2.33 16.67
C ASN A 362 -27.99 -3.18 16.51
N LEU A 363 -28.12 -4.37 15.91
CA LEU A 363 -27.02 -5.34 15.72
C LEU A 363 -25.95 -4.94 14.68
N LYS A 364 -25.70 -3.65 14.48
CA LYS A 364 -24.67 -3.18 13.56
C LYS A 364 -23.34 -3.02 14.29
N ARG A 365 -22.30 -3.68 13.80
CA ARG A 365 -20.92 -3.49 14.24
C ARG A 365 -20.56 -1.99 14.14
N HIS A 366 -19.86 -1.48 15.16
CA HIS A 366 -19.35 -0.11 15.16
C HIS A 366 -18.51 0.14 13.91
N GLN A 367 -18.74 1.30 13.29
CA GLN A 367 -17.99 1.71 12.10
C GLN A 367 -16.58 2.13 12.52
N VAL A 368 -15.58 1.41 12.03
CA VAL A 368 -14.16 1.73 12.27
C VAL A 368 -13.69 2.75 11.26
N THR A 369 -13.12 3.85 11.73
CA THR A 369 -12.44 4.84 10.89
C THR A 369 -11.03 4.35 10.62
N CYS A 370 -10.75 3.95 9.38
CA CYS A 370 -9.45 3.39 9.00
C CYS A 370 -8.73 4.26 7.96
N THR A 371 -7.43 4.48 8.17
CA THR A 371 -6.54 5.19 7.24
C THR A 371 -5.27 4.38 6.97
N PRO A 372 -4.63 4.48 5.78
CA PRO A 372 -5.03 5.28 4.62
C PRO A 372 -6.24 4.68 3.90
N ILE A 373 -7.12 5.56 3.40
CA ILE A 373 -8.33 5.15 2.68
C ILE A 373 -7.90 4.46 1.37
N PRO A 374 -8.52 3.31 1.01
CA PRO A 374 -8.34 2.68 -0.30
C PRO A 374 -8.54 3.69 -1.44
N ASP A 375 -7.53 3.84 -2.29
CA ASP A 375 -7.66 4.56 -3.55
C ASP A 375 -8.12 3.60 -4.65
N ALA A 376 -8.48 4.10 -5.83
CA ALA A 376 -8.97 3.19 -6.86
C ALA A 376 -7.89 2.54 -7.74
N LEU A 377 -6.60 2.77 -7.46
CA LEU A 377 -5.52 1.91 -7.98
C LEU A 377 -5.31 0.69 -7.05
N ASN A 378 -5.76 0.81 -5.80
CA ASN A 378 -5.75 -0.19 -4.73
C ASN A 378 -7.13 -0.31 -4.04
N PRO A 379 -8.21 -0.61 -4.80
CA PRO A 379 -9.54 -0.74 -4.21
C PRO A 379 -9.65 -2.04 -3.40
N CYS A 380 -10.68 -2.11 -2.56
CA CYS A 380 -11.05 -3.34 -1.85
C CYS A 380 -11.67 -4.42 -2.74
N GLU A 381 -11.99 -4.07 -3.98
CA GLU A 381 -12.48 -4.98 -5.00
C GLU A 381 -11.33 -5.78 -5.64
N ASP A 382 -11.67 -6.86 -6.34
CA ASP A 382 -10.72 -7.65 -7.11
C ASP A 382 -10.01 -6.82 -8.20
N ILE A 383 -8.89 -7.33 -8.73
CA ILE A 383 -8.05 -6.67 -9.75
C ILE A 383 -8.87 -6.15 -10.94
N MET A 384 -9.91 -6.88 -11.38
CA MET A 384 -10.82 -6.44 -12.45
C MET A 384 -12.08 -5.74 -11.92
N GLY A 385 -12.57 -6.10 -10.73
CA GLY A 385 -13.71 -5.49 -10.04
C GLY A 385 -15.09 -5.80 -10.63
N TYR A 386 -15.26 -5.70 -11.96
CA TYR A 386 -16.55 -5.94 -12.62
C TYR A 386 -16.61 -7.25 -13.41
N ALA A 387 -17.71 -7.98 -13.30
CA ALA A 387 -17.95 -9.22 -14.05
C ALA A 387 -17.95 -9.01 -15.58
N TRP A 388 -18.56 -7.92 -16.07
CA TRP A 388 -18.53 -7.61 -17.51
C TRP A 388 -17.11 -7.28 -17.99
N LEU A 389 -16.30 -6.63 -17.15
CA LEU A 389 -14.91 -6.31 -17.50
C LEU A 389 -14.08 -7.59 -17.63
N ARG A 390 -14.28 -8.58 -16.75
CA ARG A 390 -13.66 -9.90 -16.86
C ARG A 390 -13.98 -10.56 -18.20
N LEU A 391 -15.25 -10.58 -18.61
CA LEU A 391 -15.66 -11.13 -19.91
C LEU A 391 -14.99 -10.40 -21.09
N CYS A 392 -14.98 -9.07 -21.05
CA CYS A 392 -14.35 -8.24 -22.08
C CYS A 392 -12.83 -8.49 -22.17
N VAL A 393 -12.13 -8.60 -21.04
CA VAL A 393 -10.68 -8.82 -20.99
C VAL A 393 -10.32 -10.17 -21.59
N TRP A 394 -11.06 -11.24 -21.27
CA TRP A 394 -10.84 -12.57 -21.87
C TRP A 394 -11.01 -12.57 -23.39
N PHE A 395 -12.00 -11.82 -23.89
CA PHE A 395 -12.17 -11.62 -25.33
C PHE A 395 -10.98 -10.89 -25.95
N VAL A 396 -10.54 -9.77 -25.36
CA VAL A 396 -9.39 -8.99 -25.83
C VAL A 396 -8.11 -9.83 -25.85
N ILE A 397 -7.84 -10.59 -24.79
CA ILE A 397 -6.68 -11.50 -24.70
C ILE A 397 -6.71 -12.51 -25.84
N SER A 398 -7.85 -13.19 -26.02
CA SER A 398 -7.99 -14.25 -27.04
C SER A 398 -7.80 -13.69 -28.46
N ALA A 399 -8.44 -12.55 -28.75
CA ALA A 399 -8.32 -11.89 -30.05
C ALA A 399 -6.91 -11.37 -30.32
N ALA A 400 -6.23 -10.79 -29.32
CA ALA A 400 -4.86 -10.32 -29.45
C ALA A 400 -3.88 -11.47 -29.70
N ILE A 401 -4.00 -12.60 -28.98
CA ILE A 401 -3.14 -13.77 -29.17
C ILE A 401 -3.33 -14.35 -30.56
N VAL A 402 -4.57 -14.68 -30.94
CA VAL A 402 -4.86 -15.33 -32.23
C VAL A 402 -4.49 -14.42 -33.40
N GLY A 403 -4.87 -13.14 -33.33
CA GLY A 403 -4.61 -12.18 -34.40
C GLY A 403 -3.12 -11.95 -34.62
N ASN A 404 -2.36 -11.65 -33.57
CA ASN A 404 -0.93 -11.33 -33.70
C ASN A 404 -0.07 -12.57 -33.99
N ALA A 405 -0.43 -13.74 -33.46
CA ALA A 405 0.23 -15.00 -33.83
C ALA A 405 0.03 -15.32 -35.32
N ALA A 406 -1.18 -15.10 -35.86
CA ALA A 406 -1.44 -15.26 -37.29
C ALA A 406 -0.63 -14.27 -38.14
N VAL A 407 -0.50 -13.01 -37.70
CA VAL A 407 0.35 -12.01 -38.38
C VAL A 407 1.80 -12.50 -38.46
N LEU A 408 2.38 -12.94 -37.34
CA LEU A 408 3.75 -13.49 -37.31
C LEU A 408 3.89 -14.74 -38.20
N ALA A 409 2.94 -15.67 -38.14
CA ALA A 409 2.98 -16.87 -38.96
C ALA A 409 3.01 -16.52 -40.47
N VAL A 410 2.17 -15.58 -40.91
CA VAL A 410 2.10 -15.16 -42.32
C VAL A 410 3.37 -14.41 -42.74
N THR A 411 3.89 -13.51 -41.91
CA THR A 411 5.10 -12.72 -42.26
C THR A 411 6.36 -13.58 -42.26
N LEU A 412 6.48 -14.55 -41.36
CA LEU A 412 7.64 -15.45 -41.25
C LEU A 412 7.63 -16.57 -42.30
N SER A 413 6.44 -17.07 -42.70
CA SER A 413 6.30 -18.16 -43.68
C SER A 413 6.71 -17.81 -45.12
N ARG A 414 7.03 -16.54 -45.39
CA ARG A 414 7.33 -16.05 -46.74
C ARG A 414 8.67 -15.32 -46.79
N THR A 415 9.74 -16.10 -46.79
CA THR A 415 11.13 -15.65 -46.78
C THR A 415 11.60 -14.99 -48.09
N SER A 416 10.89 -15.20 -49.21
CA SER A 416 11.32 -14.80 -50.55
C SER A 416 11.10 -13.34 -50.92
N GLU A 417 10.31 -12.56 -50.14
CA GLU A 417 10.06 -11.14 -50.40
C GLU A 417 10.01 -10.34 -49.07
N LYS A 418 11.17 -10.04 -48.51
CA LYS A 418 11.27 -9.21 -47.30
C LYS A 418 11.11 -7.74 -47.67
N SER A 419 10.04 -7.10 -47.20
CA SER A 419 9.82 -5.66 -47.32
C SER A 419 9.85 -4.99 -45.96
N VAL A 420 10.29 -3.73 -45.91
CA VAL A 420 10.38 -2.95 -44.66
C VAL A 420 9.03 -2.87 -43.92
N PRO A 421 7.87 -2.63 -44.59
CA PRO A 421 6.57 -2.66 -43.90
C PRO A 421 6.22 -4.01 -43.29
N ARG A 422 6.54 -5.13 -43.96
CA ARG A 422 6.29 -6.48 -43.42
C ARG A 422 7.15 -6.76 -42.20
N PHE A 423 8.40 -6.32 -42.24
CA PHE A 423 9.34 -6.40 -41.12
C PHE A 423 8.83 -5.62 -39.90
N LEU A 424 8.42 -4.36 -40.08
CA LEU A 424 7.88 -3.53 -39.01
C LEU A 424 6.57 -4.08 -38.42
N ILE A 425 5.65 -4.56 -39.25
CA ILE A 425 4.39 -5.19 -38.80
C ILE A 425 4.67 -6.44 -37.97
N SER A 426 5.70 -7.21 -38.32
CA SER A 426 6.13 -8.38 -37.54
C SER A 426 6.60 -7.99 -36.13
N HIS A 427 7.39 -6.93 -36.00
CA HIS A 427 7.84 -6.45 -34.69
C HIS A 427 6.70 -5.84 -33.87
N LEU A 428 5.73 -5.17 -34.50
CA LEU A 428 4.53 -4.69 -33.81
C LEU A 428 3.71 -5.86 -33.25
N ALA A 429 3.51 -6.92 -34.05
CA ALA A 429 2.80 -8.12 -33.60
C ALA A 429 3.51 -8.82 -32.43
N MET A 430 4.85 -8.79 -32.38
CA MET A 430 5.62 -9.28 -31.24
C MET A 430 5.35 -8.45 -29.97
N ALA A 431 5.38 -7.11 -30.07
CA ALA A 431 5.08 -6.23 -28.94
C ALA A 431 3.64 -6.42 -28.43
N ASP A 432 2.67 -6.58 -29.34
CA ASP A 432 1.27 -6.81 -29.01
C ASP A 432 1.02 -8.20 -28.37
N LEU A 433 1.81 -9.22 -28.72
CA LEU A 433 1.80 -10.50 -28.01
C LEU A 433 2.35 -10.39 -26.58
N CYS A 434 3.40 -9.58 -26.36
CA CYS A 434 3.88 -9.28 -25.01
C CYS A 434 2.79 -8.57 -24.19
N MET A 435 2.06 -7.63 -24.80
CA MET A 435 0.91 -6.97 -24.16
C MET A 435 -0.19 -7.96 -23.78
N ALA A 436 -0.50 -8.92 -24.67
CA ALA A 436 -1.47 -9.98 -24.40
C ALA A 436 -1.01 -10.91 -23.26
N PHE A 437 0.29 -11.23 -23.19
CA PHE A 437 0.85 -12.01 -22.08
C PHE A 437 0.71 -11.31 -20.73
N TYR A 438 0.95 -10.00 -20.65
CA TYR A 438 0.68 -9.23 -19.44
C TYR A 438 -0.80 -9.30 -19.02
N LEU A 439 -1.73 -9.14 -19.96
CA LEU A 439 -3.16 -9.21 -19.64
C LEU A 439 -3.57 -10.60 -19.16
N LEU A 440 -2.97 -11.65 -19.72
CA LEU A 440 -3.15 -13.01 -19.25
C LEU A 440 -2.67 -13.17 -17.80
N LEU A 441 -1.50 -12.61 -17.43
CA LEU A 441 -1.02 -12.64 -16.04
C LEU A 441 -2.01 -11.98 -15.09
N LEU A 442 -2.56 -10.82 -15.46
CA LEU A 442 -3.58 -10.13 -14.65
C LEU A 442 -4.88 -10.94 -14.54
N ALA A 443 -5.35 -11.52 -15.64
CA ALA A 443 -6.58 -12.31 -15.66
C ALA A 443 -6.46 -13.60 -14.84
N VAL A 444 -5.31 -14.28 -14.91
CA VAL A 444 -5.02 -15.46 -14.09
C VAL A 444 -4.99 -15.09 -12.61
N LYS A 445 -4.32 -13.98 -12.26
CA LYS A 445 -4.25 -13.55 -10.87
C LYS A 445 -5.62 -13.15 -10.31
N ASP A 446 -6.42 -12.43 -11.10
CA ASP A 446 -7.80 -12.05 -10.75
C ASP A 446 -8.68 -13.30 -10.49
N LEU A 447 -8.56 -14.34 -11.33
CA LEU A 447 -9.28 -15.61 -11.12
C LEU A 447 -8.84 -16.32 -9.83
N GLN A 448 -7.54 -16.34 -9.53
CA GLN A 448 -7.02 -17.00 -8.33
C GLN A 448 -7.41 -16.28 -7.03
N SER A 449 -7.57 -14.96 -7.07
CA SER A 449 -7.85 -14.14 -5.91
C SER A 449 -9.27 -13.59 -5.87
N THR A 450 -10.19 -14.17 -6.65
CA THR A 450 -11.57 -13.69 -6.76
C THR A 450 -12.20 -13.64 -5.36
N GLU A 451 -12.81 -12.49 -5.05
CA GLU A 451 -13.50 -12.14 -3.81
C GLU A 451 -12.63 -11.96 -2.55
N VAL A 452 -11.37 -12.39 -2.55
CA VAL A 452 -10.46 -12.30 -1.40
C VAL A 452 -9.12 -11.61 -1.72
N TYR A 453 -9.06 -10.84 -2.81
CA TYR A 453 -7.82 -10.21 -3.28
C TYR A 453 -7.10 -9.38 -2.22
N PHE A 454 -7.81 -8.59 -1.41
CA PHE A 454 -7.18 -7.71 -0.43
C PHE A 454 -6.40 -8.45 0.68
N ASN A 455 -6.74 -9.72 0.96
CA ASN A 455 -5.98 -10.57 1.89
C ASN A 455 -4.62 -11.01 1.31
N TYR A 456 -4.50 -11.08 -0.02
CA TYR A 456 -3.30 -11.53 -0.74
C TYR A 456 -2.64 -10.40 -1.56
N ALA A 457 -3.10 -9.16 -1.37
CA ALA A 457 -2.68 -8.01 -2.17
C ALA A 457 -1.18 -7.74 -2.01
N TYR A 458 -0.65 -7.88 -0.80
CA TYR A 458 0.78 -7.73 -0.53
C TYR A 458 1.63 -8.68 -1.38
N ASP A 459 1.30 -9.99 -1.34
CA ASP A 459 2.07 -11.03 -2.03
C ASP A 459 2.07 -10.84 -3.55
N TRP A 460 0.95 -10.33 -4.10
CA TRP A 460 0.90 -9.96 -5.51
C TRP A 460 1.75 -8.73 -5.80
N GLN A 461 1.42 -7.59 -5.18
CA GLN A 461 2.00 -6.29 -5.52
C GLN A 461 3.51 -6.25 -5.26
N LYS A 462 3.96 -6.78 -4.13
CA LYS A 462 5.38 -6.79 -3.74
C LYS A 462 6.13 -8.02 -4.26
N GLY A 463 5.42 -9.05 -4.71
CA GLY A 463 6.01 -10.27 -5.25
C GLY A 463 6.64 -10.10 -6.64
N TYR A 464 7.32 -11.15 -7.09
CA TYR A 464 7.97 -11.20 -8.40
C TYR A 464 6.99 -11.14 -9.56
N GLY A 465 5.77 -11.70 -9.39
CA GLY A 465 4.75 -11.72 -10.44
C GLY A 465 4.40 -10.32 -10.93
N CYS A 466 4.19 -9.38 -10.02
CA CYS A 466 3.89 -7.99 -10.38
C CYS A 466 5.08 -7.25 -10.99
N LYS A 467 6.31 -7.56 -10.55
CA LYS A 467 7.54 -7.01 -11.18
C LYS A 467 7.69 -7.46 -12.64
N VAL A 468 7.45 -8.75 -12.91
CA VAL A 468 7.47 -9.30 -14.28
C VAL A 468 6.35 -8.69 -15.12
N ALA A 469 5.13 -8.62 -14.59
CA ALA A 469 3.99 -8.01 -15.27
C ALA A 469 4.29 -6.54 -15.63
N GLY A 470 4.81 -5.77 -14.68
CA GLY A 470 5.20 -4.37 -14.85
C GLY A 470 6.27 -4.17 -15.93
N PHE A 471 7.32 -5.00 -15.92
CA PHE A 471 8.34 -4.99 -16.97
C PHE A 471 7.72 -5.25 -18.35
N VAL A 472 6.92 -6.32 -18.46
CA VAL A 472 6.32 -6.75 -19.74
C VAL A 472 5.39 -5.68 -20.30
N THR A 473 4.54 -5.04 -19.48
CA THR A 473 3.61 -4.01 -19.98
C THR A 473 4.33 -2.75 -20.42
N VAL A 474 5.35 -2.28 -19.69
CA VAL A 474 6.12 -1.11 -20.09
C VAL A 474 6.93 -1.42 -21.35
N PHE A 475 7.62 -2.56 -21.38
CA PHE A 475 8.35 -3.00 -22.57
C PHE A 475 7.45 -3.10 -23.81
N ALA A 476 6.32 -3.79 -23.69
CA ALA A 476 5.37 -3.99 -24.78
C ALA A 476 4.79 -2.67 -25.30
N SER A 477 4.33 -1.80 -24.40
CA SER A 477 3.73 -0.52 -24.78
C SER A 477 4.76 0.44 -25.41
N GLN A 478 5.96 0.57 -24.83
CA GLN A 478 7.00 1.44 -25.39
C GLN A 478 7.50 0.95 -26.75
N LEU A 479 7.70 -0.36 -26.91
CA LEU A 479 8.08 -0.94 -28.20
C LEU A 479 6.97 -0.80 -29.26
N SER A 480 5.70 -0.96 -28.87
CA SER A 480 4.54 -0.78 -29.76
C SER A 480 4.44 0.66 -30.25
N ILE A 481 4.53 1.66 -29.35
CA ILE A 481 4.52 3.10 -29.70
C ILE A 481 5.68 3.43 -30.66
N PHE A 482 6.90 3.02 -30.31
CA PHE A 482 8.09 3.25 -31.15
C PHE A 482 7.90 2.65 -32.55
N THR A 483 7.43 1.40 -32.62
CA THR A 483 7.22 0.69 -33.89
C THR A 483 6.12 1.34 -34.73
N LEU A 484 5.03 1.81 -34.12
CA LEU A 484 3.97 2.55 -34.80
C LEU A 484 4.47 3.88 -35.39
N GLY A 485 5.35 4.57 -34.67
CA GLY A 485 6.07 5.74 -35.16
C GLY A 485 6.92 5.41 -36.39
N MET A 486 7.71 4.33 -36.32
CA MET A 486 8.53 3.88 -37.44
C MET A 486 7.73 3.45 -38.67
N ILE A 487 6.59 2.77 -38.48
CA ILE A 487 5.65 2.45 -39.57
C ILE A 487 5.16 3.75 -40.23
N THR A 488 4.80 4.75 -39.44
CA THR A 488 4.30 6.02 -39.95
C THR A 488 5.36 6.79 -40.73
N LEU A 489 6.60 6.83 -40.22
CA LEU A 489 7.73 7.45 -40.91
C LEU A 489 8.07 6.74 -42.22
N GLU A 490 8.08 5.42 -42.23
CA GLU A 490 8.30 4.62 -43.45
C GLU A 490 7.23 4.95 -44.51
N ARG A 491 5.96 5.01 -44.10
CA ARG A 491 4.85 5.34 -45.00
C ARG A 491 4.96 6.75 -45.54
N TRP A 492 5.22 7.72 -44.67
CA TRP A 492 5.40 9.11 -45.05
C TRP A 492 6.55 9.25 -46.06
N TYR A 493 7.71 8.66 -45.74
CA TYR A 493 8.89 8.69 -46.59
C TYR A 493 8.63 8.03 -47.95
N SER A 494 8.00 6.85 -47.97
CA SER A 494 7.70 6.13 -49.21
C SER A 494 6.68 6.84 -50.10
N ILE A 495 5.74 7.62 -49.55
CA ILE A 495 4.72 8.35 -50.32
C ILE A 495 5.29 9.68 -50.82
N LYS A 496 5.95 10.47 -49.95
CA LYS A 496 6.48 11.79 -50.31
C LYS A 496 7.70 11.72 -51.23
N ARG A 497 8.59 10.75 -51.02
CA ARG A 497 9.84 10.62 -51.79
C ARG A 497 9.79 9.50 -52.83
N ALA A 498 8.60 9.07 -53.25
CA ALA A 498 8.40 8.06 -54.28
C ALA A 498 9.17 8.32 -55.60
N LEU A 499 9.62 9.57 -55.83
CA LEU A 499 10.32 10.04 -57.03
C LEU A 499 11.85 10.20 -56.88
N TYR A 500 12.44 10.06 -55.68
CA TYR A 500 13.90 10.20 -55.45
C TYR A 500 14.51 8.93 -54.82
N ALA A 501 15.63 8.48 -55.39
CA ALA A 501 16.13 7.10 -55.44
C ALA A 501 16.55 6.38 -54.13
N ASN A 502 16.36 6.95 -52.92
CA ASN A 502 16.84 6.32 -51.67
C ASN A 502 15.69 5.80 -50.79
N LYS A 503 15.15 4.61 -51.10
CA LYS A 503 14.18 3.91 -50.23
C LYS A 503 14.83 3.47 -48.90
N LEU A 504 14.04 3.43 -47.82
CA LEU A 504 14.51 2.90 -46.54
C LEU A 504 14.89 1.42 -46.71
N THR A 505 16.10 1.05 -46.31
CA THR A 505 16.59 -0.33 -46.42
C THR A 505 16.30 -1.10 -45.14
N ILE A 506 16.15 -2.43 -45.26
CA ILE A 506 15.91 -3.31 -44.11
C ILE A 506 17.01 -3.13 -43.07
N HIS A 507 18.29 -3.05 -43.46
CA HIS A 507 19.41 -2.86 -42.53
C HIS A 507 19.27 -1.58 -41.68
N ARG A 508 18.91 -0.45 -42.29
CA ARG A 508 18.69 0.80 -41.55
C ARG A 508 17.50 0.68 -40.61
N THR A 509 16.42 0.03 -41.06
CA THR A 509 15.25 -0.23 -40.21
C THR A 509 15.58 -1.16 -39.05
N THR A 510 16.39 -2.20 -39.26
CA THR A 510 16.84 -3.11 -38.20
C THR A 510 17.61 -2.35 -37.13
N TYR A 511 18.50 -1.43 -37.52
CA TYR A 511 19.21 -0.57 -36.56
C TYR A 511 18.22 0.25 -35.70
N PHE A 512 17.26 0.95 -36.32
CA PHE A 512 16.27 1.73 -35.56
C PHE A 512 15.41 0.87 -34.65
N ILE A 513 14.97 -0.30 -35.12
CA ILE A 513 14.20 -1.23 -34.30
C ILE A 513 15.03 -1.72 -33.11
N LEU A 514 16.31 -2.04 -33.29
CA LEU A 514 17.21 -2.42 -32.20
C LEU A 514 17.33 -1.30 -31.15
N VAL A 515 17.44 -0.04 -31.58
CA VAL A 515 17.39 1.12 -30.67
C VAL A 515 16.06 1.15 -29.90
N GLY A 516 14.94 0.89 -30.57
CA GLY A 516 13.62 0.79 -29.93
C GLY A 516 13.54 -0.32 -28.89
N TYR A 517 14.12 -1.50 -29.17
CA TYR A 517 14.22 -2.60 -28.20
C TYR A 517 15.03 -2.21 -26.98
N VAL A 518 16.23 -1.64 -27.18
CA VAL A 518 17.08 -1.18 -26.08
C VAL A 518 16.36 -0.14 -25.23
N TYR A 519 15.73 0.86 -25.86
CA TYR A 519 14.94 1.87 -25.16
C TYR A 519 13.81 1.27 -24.33
N ALA A 520 12.98 0.41 -24.93
CA ALA A 520 11.85 -0.22 -24.25
C ALA A 520 12.30 -1.12 -23.09
N SER A 521 13.40 -1.87 -23.27
CA SER A 521 13.99 -2.70 -22.21
C SER A 521 14.55 -1.87 -21.07
N VAL A 522 15.26 -0.77 -21.36
CA VAL A 522 15.74 0.16 -20.33
C VAL A 522 14.55 0.72 -19.56
N MET A 523 13.56 1.28 -20.26
CA MET A 523 12.38 1.87 -19.60
C MET A 523 11.60 0.85 -18.75
N GLY A 524 11.46 -0.39 -19.22
CA GLY A 524 10.85 -1.47 -18.42
C GLY A 524 11.71 -1.91 -17.22
N ALA A 525 13.03 -1.77 -17.29
CA ALA A 525 13.92 -2.23 -16.23
C ALA A 525 14.12 -1.18 -15.11
N LEU A 526 14.02 0.12 -15.40
CA LEU A 526 14.27 1.19 -14.41
C LEU A 526 13.47 1.03 -13.10
N PRO A 527 12.16 0.69 -13.10
CA PRO A 527 11.42 0.47 -11.85
C PRO A 527 11.86 -0.77 -11.06
N MET A 528 12.58 -1.72 -11.68
CA MET A 528 13.16 -2.86 -10.96
C MET A 528 14.42 -2.48 -10.17
N PHE A 529 15.10 -1.41 -10.56
CA PHE A 529 16.30 -0.88 -9.90
C PHE A 529 15.98 0.24 -8.89
N GLY A 530 14.72 0.43 -8.52
CA GLY A 530 14.31 1.36 -7.47
C GLY A 530 14.14 2.83 -7.89
N ILE A 531 14.21 3.13 -9.20
CA ILE A 531 13.96 4.49 -9.73
C ILE A 531 12.46 4.83 -9.67
N SER A 532 11.62 3.81 -9.85
CA SER A 532 10.16 3.85 -9.68
C SER A 532 9.73 2.50 -9.10
N SER A 533 8.42 2.24 -8.99
CA SER A 533 7.90 1.01 -8.41
C SER A 533 6.67 0.50 -9.15
N TYR A 534 6.70 -0.77 -9.54
CA TYR A 534 5.52 -1.49 -10.05
C TYR A 534 4.58 -1.94 -8.92
N SER A 535 5.05 -1.96 -7.68
CA SER A 535 4.36 -2.54 -6.54
C SER A 535 3.39 -1.58 -5.84
N THR A 536 3.07 -0.45 -6.45
CA THR A 536 2.18 0.57 -5.87
C THR A 536 0.74 0.44 -6.35
N THR A 537 0.49 -0.31 -7.42
CA THR A 537 -0.84 -0.50 -8.01
C THR A 537 -1.14 -1.98 -8.19
N SER A 538 -2.42 -2.36 -8.08
CA SER A 538 -2.88 -3.76 -8.28
C SER A 538 -2.63 -4.30 -9.69
N ILE A 539 -2.54 -3.41 -10.69
CA ILE A 539 -2.29 -3.72 -12.10
C ILE A 539 -0.81 -3.61 -12.52
N CYS A 540 0.09 -3.34 -11.57
CA CYS A 540 1.54 -3.34 -11.80
C CYS A 540 2.05 -2.26 -12.77
N LEU A 541 1.34 -1.14 -12.88
CA LEU A 541 1.80 0.03 -13.62
C LEU A 541 2.62 0.96 -12.72
N PRO A 542 3.69 1.57 -13.24
CA PRO A 542 4.54 2.47 -12.48
C PRO A 542 3.87 3.84 -12.38
N MET A 543 2.93 4.00 -11.46
CA MET A 543 2.16 5.23 -11.25
C MET A 543 2.52 5.93 -9.94
N ASP A 544 3.69 5.61 -9.38
CA ASP A 544 4.15 6.24 -8.15
C ASP A 544 4.53 7.70 -8.38
N THR A 545 3.93 8.59 -7.59
CA THR A 545 4.19 10.03 -7.62
C THR A 545 4.70 10.57 -6.28
N ARG A 546 5.09 9.72 -5.33
CA ARG A 546 5.57 10.18 -4.01
C ARG A 546 7.00 10.70 -4.09
N HIS A 547 7.87 9.98 -4.79
CA HIS A 547 9.29 10.31 -4.92
C HIS A 547 9.57 11.13 -6.18
N LEU A 548 10.56 12.02 -6.12
CA LEU A 548 10.97 12.85 -7.28
C LEU A 548 11.44 11.98 -8.46
N GLY A 549 12.18 10.91 -8.18
CA GLY A 549 12.62 9.94 -9.20
C GLY A 549 11.45 9.28 -9.94
N SER A 550 10.46 8.77 -9.19
CA SER A 550 9.24 8.18 -9.75
C SER A 550 8.48 9.18 -10.61
N LYS A 551 8.32 10.44 -10.16
CA LYS A 551 7.68 11.51 -10.95
C LYS A 551 8.41 11.74 -12.28
N ILE A 552 9.73 11.94 -12.25
CA ILE A 552 10.53 12.18 -13.47
C ILE A 552 10.39 11.02 -14.45
N TYR A 553 10.44 9.79 -13.95
CA TYR A 553 10.27 8.59 -14.76
C TYR A 553 8.91 8.55 -15.47
N VAL A 554 7.81 8.74 -14.74
CA VAL A 554 6.46 8.75 -15.31
C VAL A 554 6.31 9.87 -16.34
N HIS A 555 6.78 11.08 -16.03
CA HIS A 555 6.77 12.19 -17.00
C HIS A 555 7.58 11.86 -18.27
N THR A 556 8.70 11.16 -18.15
CA THR A 556 9.53 10.79 -19.31
C THR A 556 8.81 9.79 -20.22
N LEU A 557 8.11 8.79 -19.67
CA LEU A 557 7.28 7.86 -20.44
C LEU A 557 6.17 8.59 -21.20
N LEU A 558 5.48 9.51 -20.52
CA LEU A 558 4.38 10.27 -21.10
C LEU A 558 4.85 11.26 -22.16
N LEU A 559 5.99 11.92 -21.94
CA LEU A 559 6.60 12.84 -22.89
C LEU A 559 6.99 12.13 -24.18
N PHE A 560 7.69 10.99 -24.09
CA PHE A 560 8.05 10.19 -25.25
C PHE A 560 6.80 9.76 -26.06
N SER A 561 5.79 9.25 -25.36
CA SER A 561 4.53 8.84 -25.97
C SER A 561 3.84 10.01 -26.70
N SER A 562 3.86 11.20 -26.10
CA SER A 562 3.29 12.43 -26.66
C SER A 562 4.06 12.92 -27.90
N ILE A 563 5.40 12.83 -27.90
CA ILE A 563 6.24 13.20 -29.05
C ILE A 563 5.97 12.29 -30.25
N VAL A 564 5.94 10.96 -30.03
CA VAL A 564 5.65 10.00 -31.11
C VAL A 564 4.25 10.22 -31.66
N PHE A 565 3.28 10.48 -30.78
CA PHE A 565 1.91 10.81 -31.19
C PHE A 565 1.84 12.09 -32.03
N ALA A 566 2.50 13.17 -31.61
CA ALA A 566 2.55 14.42 -32.38
C ALA A 566 3.23 14.21 -33.75
N MET A 567 4.33 13.44 -33.79
CA MET A 567 5.01 13.10 -35.03
C MET A 567 4.10 12.34 -35.99
N ILE A 568 3.33 11.37 -35.48
CA ILE A 568 2.34 10.62 -36.26
C ILE A 568 1.33 11.59 -36.88
N CYS A 569 0.76 12.51 -36.08
CA CYS A 569 -0.19 13.52 -36.55
C CYS A 569 0.39 14.39 -37.68
N VAL A 570 1.61 14.91 -37.51
CA VAL A 570 2.28 15.75 -38.51
C VAL A 570 2.55 14.98 -39.80
N CYS A 571 3.07 13.76 -39.71
CA CYS A 571 3.36 12.93 -40.88
C CYS A 571 2.08 12.64 -41.68
N TYR A 572 0.99 12.28 -41.01
CA TYR A 572 -0.27 12.02 -41.69
C TYR A 572 -0.93 13.27 -42.27
N PHE A 573 -0.86 14.41 -41.58
CA PHE A 573 -1.30 15.69 -42.15
C PHE A 573 -0.55 16.01 -43.45
N GLN A 574 0.77 15.82 -43.46
CA GLN A 574 1.58 16.05 -44.66
C GLN A 574 1.31 15.05 -45.79
N ILE A 575 1.01 13.78 -45.47
CA ILE A 575 0.55 12.79 -46.47
C ILE A 575 -0.78 13.24 -47.06
N TYR A 576 -1.74 13.62 -46.22
CA TYR A 576 -3.07 14.05 -46.65
C TYR A 576 -3.02 15.28 -47.56
N SER A 577 -2.24 16.28 -47.17
CA SER A 577 -2.04 17.51 -47.96
C SER A 577 -1.26 17.29 -49.25
N SER A 578 -0.58 16.15 -49.41
CA SER A 578 0.12 15.80 -50.65
C SER A 578 -0.72 15.07 -51.69
N LEU A 579 -1.95 14.67 -51.34
CA LEU A 579 -2.87 14.04 -52.27
C LEU A 579 -3.57 15.13 -53.10
N ASP A 580 -3.42 15.07 -54.41
CA ASP A 580 -3.92 16.08 -55.35
C ASP A 580 -5.47 16.19 -55.30
N TYR A 581 -5.99 17.41 -55.53
CA TYR A 581 -7.43 17.72 -55.41
C TYR A 581 -8.29 16.83 -56.33
N LYS A 582 -7.78 16.50 -57.53
CA LYS A 582 -8.42 15.59 -58.49
C LYS A 582 -8.49 14.14 -58.00
N THR A 583 -7.47 13.66 -57.27
CA THR A 583 -7.42 12.32 -56.66
C THR A 583 -8.41 12.18 -55.50
N ARG A 584 -8.71 13.30 -54.83
CA ARG A 584 -9.69 13.40 -53.73
C ARG A 584 -11.14 13.19 -54.20
N HIS A 585 -11.41 13.46 -55.48
CA HIS A 585 -12.74 13.38 -56.10
C HIS A 585 -12.93 12.20 -57.09
N ASN A 586 -11.86 11.52 -57.50
CA ASN A 586 -11.95 10.31 -58.33
C ASN A 586 -12.35 9.06 -57.51
N LYS A 587 -13.46 8.39 -57.87
CA LYS A 587 -14.07 7.26 -57.12
C LYS A 587 -13.15 6.04 -56.90
N GLY A 588 -12.07 5.90 -57.69
CA GLY A 588 -11.12 4.78 -57.63
C GLY A 588 -9.99 4.97 -56.61
N GLU A 589 -9.28 6.10 -56.66
CA GLU A 589 -8.09 6.38 -55.84
C GLU A 589 -8.44 6.95 -54.44
N SER A 590 -9.60 7.61 -54.30
CA SER A 590 -10.23 7.94 -53.01
C SER A 590 -10.35 6.72 -52.07
N LYS A 591 -10.47 5.49 -52.61
CA LYS A 591 -10.52 4.26 -51.81
C LYS A 591 -9.21 3.93 -51.10
N ILE A 592 -8.06 4.38 -51.60
CA ILE A 592 -6.75 4.14 -50.98
C ILE A 592 -6.52 5.16 -49.87
N ALA A 593 -6.77 6.44 -50.14
CA ALA A 593 -6.72 7.52 -49.16
C ALA A 593 -7.70 7.31 -47.99
N ARG A 594 -8.93 6.87 -48.25
CA ARG A 594 -9.93 6.54 -47.22
C ARG A 594 -9.52 5.37 -46.33
N LYS A 595 -8.81 4.37 -46.88
CA LYS A 595 -8.28 3.23 -46.11
C LYS A 595 -7.11 3.64 -45.22
N MET A 596 -6.26 4.55 -45.70
CA MET A 596 -5.20 5.16 -44.89
C MET A 596 -5.79 6.05 -43.77
N ALA A 597 -6.82 6.85 -44.06
CA ALA A 597 -7.52 7.66 -43.06
C ALA A 597 -8.28 6.83 -42.00
N LEU A 598 -8.89 5.70 -42.39
CA LEU A 598 -9.55 4.78 -41.46
C LEU A 598 -8.55 4.07 -40.53
N LEU A 599 -7.37 3.72 -41.06
CA LEU A 599 -6.27 3.20 -40.24
C LEU A 599 -5.79 4.25 -39.21
N VAL A 600 -5.78 5.54 -39.57
CA VAL A 600 -5.43 6.66 -38.69
C VAL A 600 -6.47 6.88 -37.60
N LEU A 601 -7.76 6.92 -37.94
CA LEU A 601 -8.83 7.19 -36.97
C LEU A 601 -8.92 6.09 -35.90
N ILE A 602 -8.63 4.84 -36.25
CA ILE A 602 -8.67 3.72 -35.31
C ILE A 602 -7.42 3.71 -34.41
N ASN A 603 -6.23 3.98 -34.94
CA ASN A 603 -5.03 4.14 -34.10
C ASN A 603 -5.13 5.37 -33.17
N PHE A 604 -5.70 6.47 -33.66
CA PHE A 604 -5.97 7.68 -32.86
C PHE A 604 -6.99 7.40 -31.75
N ALA A 605 -8.11 6.75 -32.08
CA ALA A 605 -9.16 6.44 -31.11
C ALA A 605 -8.69 5.48 -30.00
N CYS A 606 -7.73 4.60 -30.28
CA CYS A 606 -7.22 3.65 -29.29
C CYS A 606 -6.24 4.28 -28.28
N TRP A 607 -5.46 5.30 -28.68
CA TRP A 607 -4.46 5.93 -27.79
C TRP A 607 -4.92 7.26 -27.19
N ALA A 608 -5.79 8.01 -27.86
CA ALA A 608 -6.20 9.35 -27.45
C ALA A 608 -6.78 9.43 -26.02
N PRO A 609 -7.66 8.50 -25.57
CA PRO A 609 -8.17 8.53 -24.20
C PRO A 609 -7.04 8.38 -23.18
N VAL A 610 -6.13 7.41 -23.38
CA VAL A 610 -5.03 7.14 -22.45
C VAL A 610 -4.07 8.32 -22.36
N THR A 611 -3.67 8.89 -23.49
CA THR A 611 -2.77 10.04 -23.51
C THR A 611 -3.39 11.30 -22.90
N PHE A 612 -4.69 11.53 -23.13
CA PHE A 612 -5.40 12.69 -22.60
C PHE A 612 -5.51 12.64 -21.07
N PHE A 613 -5.95 11.49 -20.52
CA PHE A 613 -6.07 11.34 -19.07
C PHE A 613 -4.72 11.25 -18.36
N ALA A 614 -3.71 10.67 -19.00
CA ALA A 614 -2.37 10.66 -18.45
C ALA A 614 -1.74 12.06 -18.39
N LEU A 615 -1.96 12.90 -19.41
CA LEU A 615 -1.44 14.28 -19.45
C LEU A 615 -2.13 15.17 -18.41
N THR A 616 -3.46 15.06 -18.29
CA THR A 616 -4.23 15.86 -17.31
C THR A 616 -3.88 15.48 -15.87
N ALA A 617 -3.67 14.19 -15.60
CA ALA A 617 -3.12 13.74 -14.32
C ALA A 617 -1.69 14.26 -14.07
N ALA A 618 -0.84 14.27 -15.10
CA ALA A 618 0.54 14.78 -15.00
C ALA A 618 0.59 16.30 -14.74
N LEU A 619 -0.39 17.07 -15.21
CA LEU A 619 -0.53 18.50 -14.96
C LEU A 619 -1.17 18.83 -13.60
N GLY A 620 -1.50 17.82 -12.80
CA GLY A 620 -2.12 18.01 -11.48
C GLY A 620 -3.65 18.16 -11.48
N TYR A 621 -4.31 17.92 -12.63
CA TYR A 621 -5.76 18.06 -12.79
C TYR A 621 -6.39 16.72 -13.26
N PRO A 622 -6.52 15.71 -12.40
CA PRO A 622 -7.13 14.43 -12.78
C PRO A 622 -8.64 14.62 -13.06
N LEU A 623 -9.04 14.54 -14.34
CA LEU A 623 -10.42 14.73 -14.80
C LEU A 623 -11.32 13.49 -14.66
N ILE A 624 -10.74 12.33 -14.35
CA ILE A 624 -11.45 11.07 -14.12
C ILE A 624 -11.30 10.68 -12.66
N SER A 625 -12.40 10.27 -12.03
CA SER A 625 -12.34 9.66 -10.70
C SER A 625 -11.53 8.37 -10.79
N VAL A 626 -10.71 8.11 -9.76
CA VAL A 626 -9.73 7.01 -9.77
C VAL A 626 -10.40 5.67 -10.15
N THR A 627 -11.65 5.42 -9.74
CA THR A 627 -12.39 4.17 -10.01
C THR A 627 -12.69 3.97 -11.50
N LYS A 628 -12.94 5.06 -12.23
CA LYS A 628 -13.17 5.03 -13.69
C LYS A 628 -11.86 4.92 -14.48
N SER A 629 -10.71 5.27 -13.88
CA SER A 629 -9.38 5.05 -14.47
C SER A 629 -9.08 3.56 -14.69
N LYS A 630 -9.64 2.68 -13.86
CA LYS A 630 -9.47 1.23 -13.98
C LYS A 630 -9.98 0.70 -15.33
N ILE A 631 -11.17 1.13 -15.75
CA ILE A 631 -11.74 0.76 -17.05
C ILE A 631 -10.81 1.24 -18.17
N LEU A 632 -10.30 2.47 -18.05
CA LEU A 632 -9.40 3.04 -19.04
C LEU A 632 -8.05 2.30 -19.14
N LEU A 633 -7.45 1.94 -18.01
CA LEU A 633 -6.13 1.29 -17.95
C LEU A 633 -6.18 -0.23 -18.21
N VAL A 634 -7.29 -0.88 -17.89
CA VAL A 634 -7.43 -2.33 -18.07
C VAL A 634 -8.04 -2.68 -19.42
N PHE A 635 -8.96 -1.86 -19.94
CA PHE A 635 -9.65 -2.14 -21.20
C PHE A 635 -9.13 -1.32 -22.39
N PHE A 636 -9.07 0.01 -22.27
CA PHE A 636 -8.70 0.87 -23.41
C PHE A 636 -7.20 0.85 -23.70
N TYR A 637 -6.35 0.84 -22.67
CA TYR A 637 -4.91 0.82 -22.82
C TYR A 637 -4.38 -0.39 -23.65
N PRO A 638 -4.88 -1.62 -23.48
CA PRO A 638 -4.46 -2.77 -24.29
C PRO A 638 -5.28 -2.97 -25.58
N ILE A 639 -6.36 -2.21 -25.81
CA ILE A 639 -7.31 -2.47 -26.92
C ILE A 639 -6.64 -2.34 -28.30
N ASN A 640 -5.63 -1.47 -28.40
CA ASN A 640 -4.88 -1.23 -29.62
C ASN A 640 -4.22 -2.53 -30.13
N SER A 641 -3.63 -3.30 -29.22
CA SER A 641 -2.94 -4.55 -29.52
C SER A 641 -3.88 -5.63 -30.05
N CYS A 642 -5.17 -5.58 -29.68
CA CYS A 642 -6.20 -6.45 -30.22
C CYS A 642 -6.59 -6.06 -31.66
N PHE A 643 -6.81 -4.77 -31.96
CA PHE A 643 -7.32 -4.36 -33.27
C PHE A 643 -6.28 -4.42 -34.41
N ASN A 644 -4.99 -4.24 -34.12
CA ASN A 644 -3.91 -4.15 -35.12
C ASN A 644 -3.95 -5.27 -36.20
N PRO A 645 -3.96 -6.58 -35.86
CA PRO A 645 -4.06 -7.67 -36.83
C PRO A 645 -5.26 -7.60 -37.76
N TYR A 646 -6.43 -7.25 -37.22
CA TYR A 646 -7.69 -7.23 -37.97
C TYR A 646 -7.75 -6.05 -38.91
N LEU A 647 -7.17 -4.91 -38.54
CA LEU A 647 -7.00 -3.77 -39.44
C LEU A 647 -6.13 -4.14 -40.64
N TYR A 648 -5.04 -4.89 -40.43
CA TYR A 648 -4.21 -5.38 -41.53
C TYR A 648 -4.97 -6.36 -42.44
N ALA A 649 -5.72 -7.29 -41.84
CA ALA A 649 -6.57 -8.24 -42.55
C ALA A 649 -7.67 -7.55 -43.38
N LEU A 650 -8.31 -6.51 -42.87
CA LEU A 650 -9.41 -5.84 -43.58
C LEU A 650 -8.90 -4.84 -44.63
N LEU A 651 -7.88 -4.05 -44.29
CA LEU A 651 -7.48 -2.88 -45.07
C LEU A 651 -6.35 -3.19 -46.07
N THR A 652 -5.55 -4.24 -45.86
CA THR A 652 -4.36 -4.52 -46.68
C THR A 652 -4.59 -5.69 -47.66
N LYS A 653 -4.72 -5.39 -48.96
CA LYS A 653 -4.97 -6.40 -50.01
C LYS A 653 -3.83 -7.44 -50.12
N HIS A 654 -2.58 -7.01 -49.99
CA HIS A 654 -1.40 -7.89 -50.03
C HIS A 654 -1.40 -8.87 -48.85
N TYR A 655 -1.68 -8.40 -47.63
CA TYR A 655 -1.76 -9.26 -46.46
C TYR A 655 -2.88 -10.30 -46.57
N ARG A 656 -4.07 -9.92 -47.06
CA ARG A 656 -5.16 -10.89 -47.32
C ARG A 656 -4.78 -11.99 -48.28
N ARG A 657 -4.13 -11.63 -49.38
CA ARG A 657 -3.64 -12.61 -50.36
C ARG A 657 -2.68 -13.59 -49.69
N ASP A 658 -1.75 -13.05 -48.91
CA ASP A 658 -0.66 -13.83 -48.30
C ASP A 658 -1.20 -14.72 -47.17
N LEU A 659 -2.19 -14.25 -46.40
CA LEU A 659 -2.94 -15.03 -45.43
C LEU A 659 -3.69 -16.21 -46.09
N VAL A 660 -4.43 -15.96 -47.17
CA VAL A 660 -5.17 -17.02 -47.89
C VAL A 660 -4.22 -18.06 -48.49
N LEU A 661 -3.08 -17.64 -49.03
CA LEU A 661 -2.05 -18.55 -49.55
C LEU A 661 -1.39 -19.39 -48.45
N THR A 662 -1.23 -18.83 -47.25
CA THR A 662 -0.67 -19.55 -46.10
C THR A 662 -1.67 -20.55 -45.53
N LEU A 663 -2.94 -20.14 -45.38
CA LEU A 663 -4.03 -21.03 -44.96
C LEU A 663 -4.21 -22.23 -45.90
N ALA A 664 -4.03 -22.01 -47.21
CA ALA A 664 -4.12 -23.09 -48.20
C ALA A 664 -2.99 -24.12 -48.10
N ARG A 665 -1.84 -23.77 -47.50
CA ARG A 665 -0.79 -24.76 -47.19
C ARG A 665 -1.18 -25.70 -46.04
N ILE A 666 -2.11 -25.27 -45.18
CA ILE A 666 -2.66 -26.04 -44.06
C ILE A 666 -4.01 -26.69 -44.46
N GLY A 667 -4.36 -26.68 -45.75
CA GLY A 667 -5.58 -27.30 -46.29
C GLY A 667 -6.84 -26.42 -46.26
N ILE A 668 -6.76 -25.17 -45.79
CA ILE A 668 -7.91 -24.27 -45.65
C ILE A 668 -7.96 -23.25 -46.81
N CYS A 669 -9.13 -23.00 -47.40
CA CYS A 669 -9.31 -22.00 -48.49
C CYS A 669 -8.53 -22.29 -49.80
N GLN A 670 -8.41 -23.57 -50.18
CA GLN A 670 -7.70 -24.02 -51.38
C GLN A 670 -8.23 -23.37 -52.68
N GLU A 671 -9.55 -23.28 -52.86
CA GLU A 671 -10.16 -22.66 -54.07
C GLU A 671 -9.80 -21.18 -54.24
N ARG A 672 -9.83 -20.40 -53.14
CA ARG A 672 -9.45 -18.97 -53.17
C ARG A 672 -7.95 -18.80 -53.43
N ALA A 673 -7.12 -19.69 -52.92
CA ALA A 673 -5.69 -19.70 -53.19
C ALA A 673 -5.37 -20.03 -54.65
N HIS A 674 -6.11 -20.94 -55.30
CA HIS A 674 -5.98 -21.22 -56.73
C HIS A 674 -6.25 -19.97 -57.57
N LYS A 675 -7.30 -19.19 -57.26
CA LYS A 675 -7.57 -17.91 -57.95
C LYS A 675 -6.41 -16.91 -57.81
N TYR A 676 -5.80 -16.81 -56.64
CA TYR A 676 -4.64 -15.91 -56.44
C TYR A 676 -3.36 -16.38 -57.14
N ARG A 677 -3.15 -17.70 -57.26
CA ARG A 677 -2.02 -18.27 -58.02
C ARG A 677 -2.18 -18.02 -59.52
N MET A 678 -3.38 -18.23 -60.07
CA MET A 678 -3.70 -18.02 -61.49
C MET A 678 -3.49 -16.56 -61.95
N ILE A 679 -3.87 -15.58 -61.13
CA ILE A 679 -3.66 -14.16 -61.41
C ILE A 679 -2.15 -13.80 -61.43
N SER A 680 -1.33 -14.47 -60.62
CA SER A 680 0.12 -14.25 -60.58
C SER A 680 0.84 -14.83 -61.79
N SER A 681 0.37 -15.97 -62.31
CA SER A 681 0.93 -16.62 -63.50
C SER A 681 0.48 -15.95 -64.81
N GLY A 682 -0.69 -15.30 -64.85
CA GLY A 682 -1.16 -14.54 -66.01
C GLY A 682 -0.39 -13.24 -66.32
N LEU A 683 0.40 -12.72 -65.37
CA LEU A 683 1.26 -11.54 -65.55
C LEU A 683 2.68 -11.86 -66.04
N ASN A 684 3.12 -13.12 -65.94
CA ASN A 684 4.43 -13.59 -66.40
C ASN A 684 4.37 -14.39 -67.73
N GLY A 685 3.19 -14.50 -68.35
CA GLY A 685 2.95 -15.38 -69.49
C GLY A 685 2.73 -14.68 -70.84
N ASN A 686 3.37 -13.54 -71.09
CA ASN A 686 3.32 -12.89 -72.42
C ASN A 686 4.73 -12.77 -73.01
N THR A 687 5.40 -13.91 -73.19
CA THR A 687 6.51 -14.12 -74.13
C THR A 687 6.72 -15.62 -74.27
N GLY A 688 6.34 -16.19 -75.41
CA GLY A 688 6.77 -17.54 -75.78
C GLY A 688 5.67 -18.48 -76.28
N LEU A 689 5.65 -18.64 -77.59
CA LEU A 689 5.31 -19.83 -78.36
C LEU A 689 3.84 -20.12 -78.76
N HIS A 690 3.60 -19.75 -80.01
CA HIS A 690 2.85 -20.48 -81.02
C HIS A 690 2.95 -22.01 -80.93
N SER A 691 1.87 -22.64 -81.44
CA SER A 691 1.74 -24.00 -81.95
C SER A 691 1.57 -25.15 -80.94
N LEU A 692 0.36 -25.72 -80.87
CA LEU A 692 0.05 -27.05 -81.43
C LEU A 692 -1.41 -27.49 -81.16
N SER A 693 -2.08 -27.90 -82.25
CA SER A 693 -3.19 -28.89 -82.40
C SER A 693 -4.44 -28.75 -81.50
N SER A 694 -5.65 -28.45 -81.99
CA SER A 694 -6.48 -29.18 -82.98
C SER A 694 -6.58 -30.70 -82.73
N SER A 695 -7.66 -31.15 -82.05
CA SER A 695 -8.51 -32.29 -82.49
C SER A 695 -9.63 -32.67 -81.50
N ARG A 696 -10.88 -32.41 -81.93
CA ARG A 696 -12.04 -33.34 -82.05
C ARG A 696 -12.66 -34.07 -80.82
N LYS A 697 -13.95 -33.77 -80.57
CA LYS A 697 -15.17 -34.64 -80.50
C LYS A 697 -16.30 -33.84 -79.78
N GLN A 698 -17.40 -33.36 -80.39
CA GLN A 698 -18.52 -33.92 -81.18
C GLN A 698 -19.71 -34.41 -80.32
N SER A 699 -20.94 -34.05 -80.79
CA SER A 699 -22.33 -34.37 -80.36
C SER A 699 -22.94 -33.50 -79.24
N HIS A 700 -24.19 -33.02 -79.29
CA HIS A 700 -25.29 -33.05 -80.27
C HIS A 700 -26.30 -31.92 -79.92
N ASP A 701 -26.88 -31.27 -80.94
CA ASP A 701 -28.29 -30.85 -81.20
C ASP A 701 -29.30 -30.70 -80.01
N ASP A 702 -30.29 -29.80 -79.95
CA ASP A 702 -31.05 -29.12 -81.01
C ASP A 702 -32.02 -28.02 -80.49
N ILE A 703 -32.39 -27.11 -81.42
CA ILE A 703 -33.69 -26.40 -81.63
C ILE A 703 -34.10 -25.15 -80.77
N LYS A 704 -34.22 -24.05 -81.53
CA LYS A 704 -34.80 -22.68 -81.37
C LYS A 704 -36.34 -22.68 -81.53
N PRO A 705 -37.09 -21.55 -81.75
CA PRO A 705 -36.92 -20.12 -81.46
C PRO A 705 -38.17 -19.51 -80.73
N ARG A 706 -38.06 -18.36 -80.03
CA ARG A 706 -38.39 -16.97 -80.47
C ARG A 706 -39.58 -16.80 -81.44
N ASN A 707 -40.50 -15.93 -81.04
CA ASN A 707 -40.66 -14.62 -81.70
C ASN A 707 -40.39 -13.51 -80.68
#